data_AF-A0AA39IAT0-F1
#
_entry.id   AF-A0AA39IAT0-F1
#
_cell.length_a   1.000
_cell.length_b   1.000
_cell.length_c   1.000
_cell.angle_alpha   90.00
_cell.angle_beta   90.00
_cell.angle_gamma   90.00
#
_symmetry.space_group_name_H-M   'P 1'
#
loop_
_entity.id
_entity.type
_entity.pdbx_description
1 polymer ?
#
loop_
_entity_poly.entity_id
_entity_poly.type
_entity_poly.pdbx_seq_one_letter_code
_entity_poly.pdbx_strand_id
1 'polypeptide(L)'
;MSRSQCLEAQEGNRLRSSSPSVVEGNAESRLIQTLQDYANRLDNSSRPEFDLLVVDINDRVIANESMSMMSIVTVSAYKLMDYIVRHPEQREAVQEMNLGDWGTVRDLFVVGAKVKAETVESVISNVDGKYALLEALEESKSTFPNEIERIRIDELISDLETQLALTKVPLTTRMSQIHQVFSEWFARYAYLRPYLLDQTPSIDRWGSLTAFLDVAGHFYRVHTMNDMFAPNGTMDSSVVNMLQEGVDSTPVLTRAERTVFRDFTSKVKLVGDDPTMLGPKKLIIIRDELRKLLVTKKIRSVRLSDEFGTFGDLLDVNNFMSCSSNASSLGHQALDLRKRRDSSAHLASRPATGGDCELIASLLKRSSQLTAPQMIKLDVVLFKVNRTILNDENLNRTEALARSVFRIREAIRRIDGLSDKLEFADIGQWGTLHELFVTATVIKSETIEFALVHLVTTLEQFSATIPPEIGDDTSKMISDMMSILAAPTGAGSGPEARYSVTYLTLHEYLIRHPEVYERLRDAKIPEWGNVGMVLDVLAEYYRLSVLDKLFQLESRQSALARDLVPVYGLAPDFINRVSEIASDTSVMDLWKLEMIVREFRSLLAEQPDLNTKLRVVPIGGTFLFGTFGDLIDLYYFKTMKAGNVRSRTRVNRVESPPSSEAPVQDNDVPVFPDNKVTHQDVPVPGKGDCEEVQQLFDRGSDHFYPLTRSLSVASDQFERPQRNHFRSIISRIHNRLLVSQALSSDEKLKLVRRDLKEYIGFSLARSNLISNIPLGSWGTVKQLFACQ
;
A
#
# COMPACT_ATOMS: atom_id res chain seq x y z
N MET A 1 -9.54 11.87 -6.34
CA MET A 1 -9.52 10.47 -5.85
C MET A 1 -8.47 10.35 -4.75
N SER A 2 -8.73 9.73 -3.60
CA SER A 2 -7.92 9.88 -2.35
C SER A 2 -7.14 8.62 -1.91
N ARG A 3 -6.23 8.74 -0.93
CA ARG A 3 -5.10 7.82 -0.60
C ARG A 3 -5.53 6.51 0.06
N SER A 4 -6.81 6.37 0.41
CA SER A 4 -7.34 5.09 0.85
C SER A 4 -7.52 4.14 -0.34
N GLN A 5 -7.93 4.63 -1.52
CA GLN A 5 -8.31 3.77 -2.66
C GLN A 5 -7.17 2.92 -3.26
N CYS A 6 -5.90 3.26 -3.00
CA CYS A 6 -4.75 2.63 -3.68
C CYS A 6 -4.00 1.59 -2.80
N LEU A 7 -4.24 1.50 -1.48
CA LEU A 7 -3.93 0.28 -0.70
C LEU A 7 -4.92 -0.86 -1.00
N GLU A 8 -6.05 -0.50 -1.59
CA GLU A 8 -7.28 -1.29 -1.67
C GLU A 8 -7.38 -2.10 -2.99
N ALA A 9 -6.53 -1.77 -3.98
CA ALA A 9 -6.39 -2.47 -5.28
C ALA A 9 -5.27 -3.55 -5.33
N GLN A 10 -4.65 -3.90 -4.18
CA GLN A 10 -3.53 -4.86 -4.12
C GLN A 10 -3.89 -6.24 -4.66
N GLU A 11 -5.11 -6.71 -4.42
CA GLU A 11 -5.53 -8.04 -4.84
C GLU A 11 -5.77 -8.11 -6.36
N GLY A 12 -6.45 -7.13 -6.95
CA GLY A 12 -6.61 -7.06 -8.41
C GLY A 12 -5.28 -6.91 -9.15
N ASN A 13 -4.31 -6.18 -8.57
CA ASN A 13 -2.96 -6.07 -9.12
C ASN A 13 -2.13 -7.35 -8.93
N ARG A 14 -2.26 -8.04 -7.79
CA ARG A 14 -1.66 -9.35 -7.53
C ARG A 14 -2.19 -10.39 -8.52
N LEU A 15 -3.51 -10.46 -8.68
CA LEU A 15 -4.17 -11.37 -9.62
C LEU A 15 -3.68 -11.10 -11.03
N ARG A 16 -3.67 -9.83 -11.47
CA ARG A 16 -3.13 -9.46 -12.78
C ARG A 16 -1.67 -9.85 -12.96
N SER A 17 -0.77 -9.53 -12.03
CA SER A 17 0.67 -9.78 -12.19
C SER A 17 1.04 -11.27 -12.13
N SER A 18 0.25 -12.07 -11.41
CA SER A 18 0.43 -13.53 -11.34
C SER A 18 -0.41 -14.30 -12.36
N SER A 19 -1.28 -13.64 -13.13
CA SER A 19 -2.17 -14.28 -14.11
C SER A 19 -1.46 -15.11 -15.19
N PRO A 20 -0.21 -14.82 -15.62
CA PRO A 20 0.50 -15.72 -16.55
C PRO A 20 0.65 -17.15 -16.02
N SER A 21 0.79 -17.34 -14.70
CA SER A 21 0.90 -18.68 -14.08
C SER A 21 -0.35 -19.55 -14.21
N VAL A 22 -1.48 -18.95 -14.62
CA VAL A 22 -2.75 -19.66 -14.86
C VAL A 22 -2.73 -20.40 -16.21
N VAL A 23 -2.03 -19.83 -17.20
CA VAL A 23 -2.00 -20.31 -18.60
C VAL A 23 -0.63 -20.89 -19.01
N GLU A 24 0.38 -20.79 -18.14
CA GLU A 24 1.70 -21.37 -18.34
C GLU A 24 1.66 -22.90 -18.36
N GLY A 25 2.40 -23.54 -19.27
CA GLY A 25 2.50 -25.01 -19.38
C GLY A 25 1.57 -25.68 -20.39
N ASN A 26 0.89 -24.94 -21.27
CA ASN A 26 0.00 -25.50 -22.31
C ASN A 26 -1.09 -26.42 -21.72
N ALA A 27 -1.10 -27.70 -22.12
CA ALA A 27 -2.03 -28.70 -21.59
C ALA A 27 -1.83 -28.97 -20.08
N GLU A 28 -0.66 -28.62 -19.53
CA GLU A 28 -0.38 -28.67 -18.09
C GLU A 28 -0.76 -27.37 -17.37
N SER A 29 -1.29 -26.37 -18.09
CA SER A 29 -1.74 -25.14 -17.47
C SER A 29 -2.90 -25.37 -16.52
N ARG A 30 -2.90 -24.59 -15.43
CA ARG A 30 -3.94 -24.66 -14.40
C ARG A 30 -5.33 -24.45 -14.98
N LEU A 31 -5.46 -23.55 -15.94
CA LEU A 31 -6.72 -23.30 -16.62
C LEU A 31 -7.22 -24.56 -17.33
N ILE A 32 -6.39 -25.18 -18.17
CA ILE A 32 -6.81 -26.35 -18.95
C ILE A 32 -7.13 -27.54 -18.05
N GLN A 33 -6.33 -27.78 -17.02
CA GLN A 33 -6.61 -28.84 -16.04
C GLN A 33 -7.96 -28.61 -15.33
N THR A 34 -8.21 -27.40 -14.82
CA THR A 34 -9.48 -27.06 -14.16
C THR A 34 -10.68 -27.22 -15.11
N LEU A 35 -10.55 -26.79 -16.38
CA LEU A 35 -11.62 -26.93 -17.35
C LEU A 35 -11.88 -28.39 -17.72
N GLN A 36 -10.84 -29.20 -17.93
CA GLN A 36 -10.98 -30.63 -18.20
C GLN A 36 -11.66 -31.38 -17.04
N ASP A 37 -11.30 -31.04 -15.80
CA ASP A 37 -11.92 -31.59 -14.60
C ASP A 37 -13.42 -31.27 -14.51
N TYR A 38 -13.82 -30.07 -14.94
CA TYR A 38 -15.23 -29.69 -15.02
C TYR A 38 -15.94 -30.38 -16.18
N ALA A 39 -15.32 -30.45 -17.36
CA ALA A 39 -15.87 -31.12 -18.53
C ALA A 39 -16.25 -32.59 -18.24
N ASN A 40 -15.43 -33.28 -17.45
CA ASN A 40 -15.69 -34.65 -17.00
C ASN A 40 -16.90 -34.81 -16.07
N ARG A 41 -17.42 -33.71 -15.51
CA ARG A 41 -18.60 -33.68 -14.63
C ARG A 41 -19.87 -33.24 -15.34
N LEU A 42 -19.75 -32.75 -16.58
CA LEU A 42 -20.89 -32.37 -17.41
C LEU A 42 -21.65 -33.60 -17.91
N ASP A 43 -22.94 -33.43 -18.13
CA ASP A 43 -23.75 -34.44 -18.78
C ASP A 43 -23.40 -34.59 -20.28
N ASN A 44 -23.91 -35.66 -20.89
CA ASN A 44 -23.62 -35.96 -22.29
C ASN A 44 -24.17 -34.91 -23.28
N SER A 45 -25.08 -34.03 -22.85
CA SER A 45 -25.64 -32.95 -23.68
C SER A 45 -24.77 -31.69 -23.70
N SER A 46 -24.23 -31.28 -22.56
CA SER A 46 -23.43 -30.05 -22.43
C SER A 46 -21.93 -30.28 -22.68
N ARG A 47 -21.46 -31.52 -22.51
CA ARG A 47 -20.05 -31.88 -22.63
C ARG A 47 -19.42 -31.61 -24.02
N PRO A 48 -20.04 -31.93 -25.17
CA PRO A 48 -19.38 -31.77 -26.47
C PRO A 48 -19.01 -30.32 -26.79
N GLU A 49 -19.91 -29.38 -26.50
CA GLU A 49 -19.66 -27.95 -26.74
C GLU A 49 -18.62 -27.37 -25.78
N PHE A 50 -18.61 -27.83 -24.52
CA PHE A 50 -17.59 -27.46 -23.55
C PHE A 50 -16.21 -28.04 -23.92
N ASP A 51 -16.13 -29.29 -24.37
CA ASP A 51 -14.89 -29.91 -24.83
C ASP A 51 -14.30 -29.15 -26.04
N LEU A 52 -15.14 -28.68 -26.97
CA LEU A 52 -14.71 -27.82 -28.07
C LEU A 52 -14.13 -26.49 -27.58
N LEU A 53 -14.72 -25.88 -26.55
CA LEU A 53 -14.17 -24.68 -25.93
C LEU A 53 -12.79 -24.93 -25.30
N VAL A 54 -12.62 -26.05 -24.60
CA VAL A 54 -11.34 -26.43 -23.98
C VAL A 54 -10.26 -26.63 -25.04
N VAL A 55 -10.58 -27.32 -26.13
CA VAL A 55 -9.67 -27.54 -27.26
C VAL A 55 -9.31 -26.21 -27.92
N ASP A 56 -10.29 -25.33 -28.17
CA ASP A 56 -10.05 -24.04 -28.81
C ASP A 56 -9.16 -23.13 -27.94
N ILE A 57 -9.34 -23.13 -26.62
CA ILE A 57 -8.46 -22.40 -25.68
C ILE A 57 -7.05 -23.03 -25.68
N ASN A 58 -6.93 -24.34 -25.56
CA ASN A 58 -5.62 -25.01 -25.47
C ASN A 58 -4.81 -24.85 -26.77
N ASP A 59 -5.41 -25.20 -27.90
CA ASP A 59 -4.67 -25.40 -29.16
C ASP A 59 -4.54 -24.11 -29.97
N ARG A 60 -5.51 -23.18 -29.86
CA ARG A 60 -5.49 -21.95 -30.67
C ARG A 60 -5.08 -20.70 -29.90
N VAL A 61 -5.22 -20.72 -28.57
CA VAL A 61 -4.89 -19.56 -27.71
C VAL A 61 -3.62 -19.82 -26.93
N ILE A 62 -3.58 -20.87 -26.10
CA ILE A 62 -2.43 -21.11 -25.20
C ILE A 62 -1.21 -21.59 -25.98
N ALA A 63 -1.37 -22.50 -26.94
CA ALA A 63 -0.26 -22.96 -27.78
C ALA A 63 0.23 -21.93 -28.82
N ASN A 64 -0.35 -20.73 -28.86
CA ASN A 64 0.01 -19.71 -29.84
C ASN A 64 1.26 -18.91 -29.40
N GLU A 65 2.42 -19.28 -29.93
CA GLU A 65 3.71 -18.65 -29.63
C GLU A 65 3.79 -17.16 -30.02
N SER A 66 2.91 -16.67 -30.91
CA SER A 66 2.89 -15.27 -31.33
C SER A 66 2.12 -14.35 -30.37
N MET A 67 1.33 -14.92 -29.44
CA MET A 67 0.53 -14.16 -28.48
C MET A 67 1.33 -13.91 -27.19
N SER A 68 1.23 -12.69 -26.66
CA SER A 68 1.76 -12.41 -25.32
C SER A 68 0.98 -13.19 -24.26
N MET A 69 1.63 -13.55 -23.15
CA MET A 69 0.96 -14.25 -22.04
C MET A 69 -0.28 -13.51 -21.52
N MET A 70 -0.24 -12.17 -21.49
CA MET A 70 -1.41 -11.37 -21.09
C MET A 70 -2.53 -11.42 -22.14
N SER A 71 -2.19 -11.50 -23.42
CA SER A 71 -3.15 -11.72 -24.50
C SER A 71 -3.80 -13.10 -24.39
N ILE A 72 -3.03 -14.14 -24.06
CA ILE A 72 -3.52 -15.51 -23.84
C ILE A 72 -4.51 -15.52 -22.67
N VAL A 73 -4.15 -14.94 -21.52
CA VAL A 73 -5.04 -14.79 -20.34
C VAL A 73 -6.35 -14.12 -20.73
N THR A 74 -6.26 -12.99 -21.44
CA THR A 74 -7.42 -12.16 -21.78
C THR A 74 -8.34 -12.85 -22.79
N VAL A 75 -7.78 -13.45 -23.85
CA VAL A 75 -8.57 -14.17 -24.86
C VAL A 75 -9.22 -15.42 -24.26
N SER A 76 -8.51 -16.14 -23.38
CA SER A 76 -9.08 -17.29 -22.67
C SER A 76 -10.24 -16.89 -21.76
N ALA A 77 -10.10 -15.79 -21.03
CA ALA A 77 -11.16 -15.24 -20.18
C ALA A 77 -12.42 -14.92 -21.00
N TYR A 78 -12.29 -14.27 -22.16
CA TYR A 78 -13.46 -13.89 -22.96
C TYR A 78 -14.07 -15.04 -23.74
N LYS A 79 -13.30 -16.05 -24.16
CA LYS A 79 -13.87 -17.29 -24.72
C LYS A 79 -14.74 -18.03 -23.69
N LEU A 80 -14.30 -18.08 -22.44
CA LEU A 80 -15.09 -18.64 -21.34
C LEU A 80 -16.33 -17.77 -21.03
N MET A 81 -16.19 -16.44 -21.09
CA MET A 81 -17.33 -15.52 -20.91
C MET A 81 -18.39 -15.71 -22.01
N ASP A 82 -17.98 -15.78 -23.27
CA ASP A 82 -18.89 -15.99 -24.41
C ASP A 82 -19.62 -17.34 -24.31
N TYR A 83 -18.97 -18.37 -23.76
CA TYR A 83 -19.62 -19.64 -23.45
C TYR A 83 -20.71 -19.49 -22.38
N ILE A 84 -20.43 -18.89 -21.22
CA ILE A 84 -21.42 -18.77 -20.14
C ILE A 84 -22.55 -17.78 -20.44
N VAL A 85 -22.36 -16.87 -21.40
CA VAL A 85 -23.44 -16.03 -21.94
C VAL A 85 -24.44 -16.88 -22.74
N ARG A 86 -23.96 -17.88 -23.49
CA ARG A 86 -24.80 -18.83 -24.23
C ARG A 86 -25.39 -19.93 -23.34
N HIS A 87 -24.70 -20.26 -22.24
CA HIS A 87 -25.09 -21.27 -21.26
C HIS A 87 -25.29 -20.66 -19.86
N PRO A 88 -26.32 -19.80 -19.68
CA PRO A 88 -26.54 -19.11 -18.41
C PRO A 88 -26.77 -20.06 -17.23
N GLU A 89 -27.27 -21.27 -17.47
CA GLU A 89 -27.46 -22.33 -16.48
C GLU A 89 -26.14 -22.85 -15.87
N GLN A 90 -25.03 -22.72 -16.59
CA GLN A 90 -23.70 -23.15 -16.12
C GLN A 90 -22.88 -22.00 -15.52
N ARG A 91 -23.35 -20.76 -15.66
CA ARG A 91 -22.62 -19.55 -15.28
C ARG A 91 -22.05 -19.59 -13.86
N GLU A 92 -22.88 -19.95 -12.89
CA GLU A 92 -22.48 -19.98 -11.48
C GLU A 92 -21.44 -21.07 -11.19
N ALA A 93 -21.58 -22.24 -11.82
CA ALA A 93 -20.64 -23.34 -11.66
C ALA A 93 -19.28 -23.01 -12.29
N VAL A 94 -19.28 -22.37 -13.46
CA VAL A 94 -18.06 -21.98 -14.17
C VAL A 94 -17.33 -20.85 -13.45
N GLN A 95 -18.03 -19.81 -13.02
CA GLN A 95 -17.43 -18.66 -12.35
C GLN A 95 -16.70 -19.02 -11.04
N GLU A 96 -17.22 -20.01 -10.32
CA GLU A 96 -16.69 -20.42 -9.01
C GLU A 96 -15.62 -21.54 -9.10
N MET A 97 -15.22 -21.95 -10.30
CA MET A 97 -14.11 -22.92 -10.44
C MET A 97 -12.81 -22.34 -9.90
N ASN A 98 -12.13 -23.10 -9.03
CA ASN A 98 -10.84 -22.74 -8.47
C ASN A 98 -9.69 -23.04 -9.44
N LEU A 99 -8.83 -22.04 -9.67
CA LEU A 99 -7.62 -22.12 -10.48
C LEU A 99 -6.40 -22.33 -9.56
N GLY A 100 -6.49 -23.34 -8.69
CA GLY A 100 -5.52 -23.61 -7.62
C GLY A 100 -5.45 -22.47 -6.60
N ASP A 101 -4.23 -22.13 -6.16
CA ASP A 101 -4.00 -21.04 -5.19
C ASP A 101 -4.10 -19.62 -5.80
N TRP A 102 -4.36 -19.51 -7.11
CA TRP A 102 -4.37 -18.22 -7.79
C TRP A 102 -5.64 -17.41 -7.50
N GLY A 103 -6.80 -18.03 -7.65
CA GLY A 103 -8.13 -17.42 -7.58
C GLY A 103 -9.19 -18.29 -8.28
N THR A 104 -10.31 -17.70 -8.67
CA THR A 104 -11.36 -18.39 -9.45
C THR A 104 -11.43 -17.93 -10.91
N VAL A 105 -12.24 -18.61 -11.73
CA VAL A 105 -12.55 -18.14 -13.09
C VAL A 105 -13.24 -16.77 -13.09
N ARG A 106 -14.01 -16.45 -12.05
CA ARG A 106 -14.55 -15.10 -11.84
C ARG A 106 -13.42 -14.06 -11.69
N ASP A 107 -12.37 -14.37 -10.93
CA ASP A 107 -11.19 -13.50 -10.84
C ASP A 107 -10.47 -13.36 -12.20
N LEU A 108 -10.46 -14.43 -13.01
CA LEU A 108 -9.92 -14.42 -14.38
C LEU A 108 -10.71 -13.46 -15.29
N PHE A 109 -12.04 -13.41 -15.19
CA PHE A 109 -12.86 -12.44 -15.93
C PHE A 109 -12.53 -11.00 -15.54
N VAL A 110 -12.41 -10.72 -14.24
CA VAL A 110 -12.08 -9.37 -13.76
C VAL A 110 -10.69 -8.94 -14.23
N VAL A 111 -9.72 -9.86 -14.26
CA VAL A 111 -8.38 -9.60 -14.83
C VAL A 111 -8.46 -9.33 -16.34
N GLY A 112 -9.25 -10.12 -17.08
CA GLY A 112 -9.49 -9.90 -18.52
C GLY A 112 -10.06 -8.52 -18.80
N ALA A 113 -11.11 -8.12 -18.06
CA ALA A 113 -11.73 -6.80 -18.14
C ALA A 113 -10.73 -5.68 -17.84
N LYS A 114 -9.93 -5.86 -16.80
CA LYS A 114 -8.92 -4.90 -16.40
C LYS A 114 -7.83 -4.70 -17.46
N VAL A 115 -7.39 -5.77 -18.12
CA VAL A 115 -6.39 -5.68 -19.20
C VAL A 115 -6.99 -5.01 -20.44
N LYS A 116 -8.22 -5.38 -20.83
CA LYS A 116 -8.91 -4.74 -21.96
C LYS A 116 -9.24 -3.27 -21.73
N ALA A 117 -9.53 -2.89 -20.49
CA ALA A 117 -9.79 -1.50 -20.13
C ALA A 117 -8.61 -0.56 -20.45
N GLU A 118 -7.37 -1.06 -20.51
CA GLU A 118 -6.19 -0.24 -20.85
C GLU A 118 -6.19 0.25 -22.30
N THR A 119 -6.87 -0.47 -23.20
CA THR A 119 -6.92 -0.13 -24.62
C THR A 119 -8.33 0.23 -25.08
N VAL A 120 -9.30 0.38 -24.16
CA VAL A 120 -10.71 0.64 -24.51
C VAL A 120 -10.91 1.95 -25.25
N GLU A 121 -10.02 2.93 -25.07
CA GLU A 121 -10.06 4.19 -25.83
C GLU A 121 -9.93 3.96 -27.34
N SER A 122 -9.22 2.93 -27.80
CA SER A 122 -9.14 2.60 -29.23
C SER A 122 -10.50 2.23 -29.85
N VAL A 123 -11.47 1.79 -29.02
CA VAL A 123 -12.81 1.40 -29.47
C VAL A 123 -13.75 2.60 -29.59
N ILE A 124 -13.58 3.58 -28.69
CA ILE A 124 -14.50 4.70 -28.51
C ILE A 124 -13.94 6.05 -29.00
N SER A 125 -12.70 6.07 -29.48
CA SER A 125 -12.08 7.28 -30.03
C SER A 125 -12.39 7.41 -31.52
N ASN A 126 -12.51 8.66 -31.97
CA ASN A 126 -12.71 8.96 -33.37
C ASN A 126 -11.37 8.87 -34.11
N VAL A 127 -11.27 7.93 -35.05
CA VAL A 127 -10.14 7.80 -35.98
C VAL A 127 -10.72 7.99 -37.39
N ASP A 128 -10.22 8.99 -38.11
CA ASP A 128 -10.66 9.33 -39.48
C ASP A 128 -12.19 9.55 -39.65
N GLY A 129 -12.84 10.10 -38.63
CA GLY A 129 -14.28 10.38 -38.64
C GLY A 129 -15.15 9.22 -38.18
N LYS A 130 -14.56 8.11 -37.73
CA LYS A 130 -15.28 6.88 -37.40
C LYS A 130 -14.90 6.32 -36.03
N TYR A 131 -15.81 5.51 -35.47
CA TYR A 131 -15.62 4.82 -34.20
C TYR A 131 -15.69 3.31 -34.43
N ALA A 132 -14.70 2.56 -33.96
CA ALA A 132 -14.64 1.11 -34.18
C ALA A 132 -15.87 0.37 -33.61
N LEU A 133 -16.42 0.84 -32.48
CA LEU A 133 -17.66 0.30 -31.92
C LEU A 133 -18.84 0.44 -32.89
N LEU A 134 -19.01 1.62 -33.48
CA LEU A 134 -20.15 1.90 -34.35
C LEU A 134 -20.03 1.17 -35.68
N GLU A 135 -18.82 1.04 -36.22
CA GLU A 135 -18.57 0.24 -37.43
C GLU A 135 -18.97 -1.23 -37.21
N ALA A 136 -18.59 -1.82 -36.07
CA ALA A 136 -18.96 -3.20 -35.75
C ALA A 136 -20.49 -3.37 -35.59
N LEU A 137 -21.17 -2.40 -34.98
CA LEU A 137 -22.64 -2.42 -34.85
C LEU A 137 -23.33 -2.26 -36.21
N GLU A 138 -22.83 -1.37 -37.07
CA GLU A 138 -23.36 -1.20 -38.42
C GLU A 138 -23.18 -2.44 -39.29
N GLU A 139 -22.03 -3.11 -39.19
CA GLU A 139 -21.81 -4.37 -39.89
C GLU A 139 -22.80 -5.43 -39.41
N SER A 140 -23.03 -5.50 -38.09
CA SER A 140 -23.99 -6.43 -37.50
C SER A 140 -25.43 -6.17 -37.94
N LYS A 141 -25.81 -4.93 -38.25
CA LYS A 141 -27.17 -4.58 -38.71
C LYS A 141 -27.60 -5.39 -39.93
N SER A 142 -26.67 -5.70 -40.82
CA SER A 142 -26.94 -6.46 -42.05
C SER A 142 -27.38 -7.90 -41.81
N THR A 143 -27.04 -8.48 -40.66
CA THR A 143 -27.38 -9.86 -40.31
C THR A 143 -28.81 -9.99 -39.82
N PHE A 144 -29.39 -8.93 -39.24
CA PHE A 144 -30.76 -8.96 -38.71
C PHE A 144 -31.80 -9.19 -39.82
N PRO A 145 -32.72 -10.16 -39.62
CA PRO A 145 -33.64 -10.62 -40.66
C PRO A 145 -34.75 -9.60 -40.98
N ASN A 146 -35.15 -8.77 -40.01
CA ASN A 146 -36.33 -7.90 -40.15
C ASN A 146 -35.98 -6.41 -40.09
N GLU A 147 -36.67 -5.61 -40.91
CA GLU A 147 -36.48 -4.14 -40.99
C GLU A 147 -36.73 -3.44 -39.65
N ILE A 148 -37.71 -3.91 -38.87
CA ILE A 148 -38.02 -3.34 -37.55
C ILE A 148 -36.83 -3.50 -36.60
N GLU A 149 -36.15 -4.64 -36.63
CA GLU A 149 -35.00 -4.93 -35.76
C GLU A 149 -33.80 -4.07 -36.18
N ARG A 150 -33.60 -3.87 -37.49
CA ARG A 150 -32.58 -2.96 -38.03
C ARG A 150 -32.80 -1.52 -37.58
N ILE A 151 -34.05 -1.05 -37.57
CA ILE A 151 -34.41 0.28 -37.04
C ILE A 151 -34.07 0.37 -35.53
N ARG A 152 -34.21 -0.70 -34.76
CA ARG A 152 -33.81 -0.69 -33.33
C ARG A 152 -32.31 -0.61 -33.14
N ILE A 153 -31.54 -1.19 -34.05
CA ILE A 153 -30.08 -1.03 -34.05
C ILE A 153 -29.69 0.40 -34.45
N ASP A 154 -30.39 1.03 -35.39
CA ASP A 154 -30.18 2.45 -35.72
C ASP A 154 -30.44 3.38 -34.54
N GLU A 155 -31.49 3.11 -33.76
CA GLU A 155 -31.77 3.82 -32.51
C GLU A 155 -30.59 3.69 -31.53
N LEU A 156 -30.05 2.48 -31.35
CA LEU A 156 -28.89 2.24 -30.49
C LEU A 156 -27.63 2.98 -30.97
N ILE A 157 -27.34 2.93 -32.27
CA ILE A 157 -26.17 3.57 -32.88
C ILE A 157 -26.26 5.09 -32.68
N SER A 158 -27.42 5.69 -32.95
CA SER A 158 -27.66 7.13 -32.76
C SER A 158 -27.46 7.58 -31.30
N ASP A 159 -27.95 6.78 -30.34
CA ASP A 159 -27.79 7.09 -28.91
C ASP A 159 -26.31 6.98 -28.49
N LEU A 160 -25.57 6.00 -29.03
CA LEU A 160 -24.14 5.82 -28.78
C LEU A 160 -23.28 6.92 -29.42
N GLU A 161 -23.59 7.36 -30.64
CA GLU A 161 -22.90 8.48 -31.31
C GLU A 161 -22.89 9.73 -30.44
N THR A 162 -24.03 10.03 -29.82
CA THR A 162 -24.20 11.18 -28.92
C THR A 162 -23.26 11.08 -27.72
N GLN A 163 -23.10 9.90 -27.12
CA GLN A 163 -22.19 9.69 -25.98
C GLN A 163 -20.71 9.68 -26.40
N LEU A 164 -20.40 9.11 -27.56
CA LEU A 164 -19.03 9.03 -28.08
C LEU A 164 -18.46 10.40 -28.46
N ALA A 165 -19.31 11.33 -28.90
CA ALA A 165 -18.93 12.71 -29.22
C ALA A 165 -18.49 13.55 -28.00
N LEU A 166 -18.75 13.10 -26.77
CA LEU A 166 -18.41 13.81 -25.53
C LEU A 166 -16.93 13.63 -25.14
N THR A 167 -16.03 14.33 -25.83
CA THR A 167 -14.56 14.19 -25.61
C THR A 167 -14.02 14.87 -24.36
N LYS A 168 -14.77 15.80 -23.76
CA LYS A 168 -14.36 16.55 -22.54
C LYS A 168 -14.72 15.86 -21.23
N VAL A 169 -15.38 14.70 -21.30
CA VAL A 169 -15.87 13.96 -20.14
C VAL A 169 -14.87 12.86 -19.77
N PRO A 170 -14.60 12.62 -18.46
CA PRO A 170 -13.69 11.55 -18.03
C PRO A 170 -14.07 10.19 -18.62
N LEU A 171 -13.06 9.38 -18.98
CA LEU A 171 -13.26 8.05 -19.58
C LEU A 171 -14.25 7.18 -18.78
N THR A 172 -14.14 7.17 -17.45
CA THR A 172 -15.05 6.42 -16.56
C THR A 172 -16.51 6.83 -16.75
N THR A 173 -16.79 8.14 -16.79
CA THR A 173 -18.15 8.65 -16.96
C THR A 173 -18.68 8.34 -18.36
N ARG A 174 -17.86 8.50 -19.39
CA ARG A 174 -18.23 8.20 -20.77
C ARG A 174 -18.51 6.70 -20.98
N MET A 175 -17.66 5.82 -20.45
CA MET A 175 -17.90 4.37 -20.48
C MET A 175 -19.12 3.96 -19.67
N SER A 176 -19.38 4.62 -18.54
CA SER A 176 -20.60 4.42 -17.74
C SER A 176 -21.87 4.79 -18.53
N GLN A 177 -21.86 5.93 -19.23
CA GLN A 177 -22.97 6.37 -20.07
C GLN A 177 -23.20 5.42 -21.26
N ILE A 178 -22.13 4.96 -21.91
CA ILE A 178 -22.23 3.95 -22.97
C ILE A 178 -22.87 2.66 -22.44
N HIS A 179 -22.44 2.17 -21.27
CA HIS A 179 -23.05 0.99 -20.65
C HIS A 179 -24.54 1.20 -20.34
N GLN A 180 -24.91 2.40 -19.89
CA GLN A 180 -26.30 2.73 -19.59
C GLN A 180 -27.17 2.70 -20.85
N VAL A 181 -26.69 3.26 -21.97
CA VAL A 181 -27.39 3.18 -23.27
C VAL A 181 -27.66 1.73 -23.67
N PHE A 182 -26.65 0.86 -23.60
CA PHE A 182 -26.82 -0.57 -23.88
C PHE A 182 -27.82 -1.23 -22.91
N SER A 183 -27.76 -0.90 -21.62
CA SER A 183 -28.63 -1.49 -20.60
C SER A 183 -30.09 -1.11 -20.80
N GLU A 184 -30.36 0.17 -21.07
CA GLU A 184 -31.70 0.68 -21.38
C GLU A 184 -32.25 0.06 -22.67
N TRP A 185 -31.40 -0.08 -23.69
CA TRP A 185 -31.76 -0.73 -24.93
C TRP A 185 -32.07 -2.22 -24.74
N PHE A 186 -31.25 -2.96 -24.00
CA PHE A 186 -31.52 -4.36 -23.67
C PHE A 186 -32.75 -4.54 -22.78
N ALA A 187 -33.06 -3.60 -21.89
CA ALA A 187 -34.28 -3.64 -21.11
C ALA A 187 -35.52 -3.47 -22.02
N ARG A 188 -35.43 -2.60 -23.03
CA ARG A 188 -36.52 -2.36 -24.00
C ARG A 188 -36.66 -3.50 -25.02
N TYR A 189 -35.56 -4.12 -25.43
CA TYR A 189 -35.51 -5.13 -26.49
C TYR A 189 -34.75 -6.40 -26.04
N ALA A 190 -35.13 -6.97 -24.89
CA ALA A 190 -34.43 -8.10 -24.29
C ALA A 190 -34.24 -9.32 -25.21
N TYR A 191 -35.19 -9.57 -26.12
CA TYR A 191 -35.14 -10.66 -27.10
C TYR A 191 -34.03 -10.50 -28.15
N LEU A 192 -33.58 -9.26 -28.42
CA LEU A 192 -32.48 -8.99 -29.36
C LEU A 192 -31.10 -9.13 -28.72
N ARG A 193 -31.02 -9.18 -27.38
CA ARG A 193 -29.73 -9.25 -26.68
C ARG A 193 -28.87 -10.45 -27.10
N PRO A 194 -29.37 -11.70 -27.12
CA PRO A 194 -28.55 -12.84 -27.52
C PRO A 194 -28.08 -12.72 -28.98
N TYR A 195 -28.96 -12.19 -29.84
CA TYR A 195 -28.69 -12.04 -31.26
C TYR A 195 -27.64 -10.95 -31.52
N LEU A 196 -27.74 -9.79 -30.87
CA LEU A 196 -26.73 -8.73 -30.99
C LEU A 196 -25.34 -9.23 -30.54
N LEU A 197 -25.27 -9.93 -29.41
CA LEU A 197 -23.98 -10.44 -28.90
C LEU A 197 -23.34 -11.49 -29.81
N ASP A 198 -24.14 -12.33 -30.46
CA ASP A 198 -23.67 -13.40 -31.34
C ASP A 198 -23.31 -12.89 -32.75
N GLN A 199 -24.04 -11.89 -33.24
CA GLN A 199 -23.94 -11.42 -34.62
C GLN A 199 -23.05 -10.19 -34.80
N THR A 200 -22.69 -9.48 -33.73
CA THR A 200 -21.72 -8.40 -33.83
C THR A 200 -20.32 -8.97 -34.07
N PRO A 201 -19.64 -8.59 -35.18
CA PRO A 201 -18.28 -9.03 -35.45
C PRO A 201 -17.30 -8.50 -34.39
N SER A 202 -16.07 -9.01 -34.43
CA SER A 202 -15.00 -8.47 -33.59
C SER A 202 -14.82 -6.98 -33.87
N ILE A 203 -14.78 -6.17 -32.80
CA ILE A 203 -14.50 -4.74 -32.84
C ILE A 203 -13.02 -4.56 -33.17
N ASP A 204 -12.71 -4.45 -34.46
CA ASP A 204 -11.34 -4.41 -35.00
C ASP A 204 -10.44 -5.50 -34.36
N ARG A 205 -9.21 -5.16 -33.96
CA ARG A 205 -8.28 -6.03 -33.23
C ARG A 205 -8.56 -6.08 -31.74
N TRP A 206 -9.60 -5.38 -31.26
CA TRP A 206 -9.89 -5.24 -29.84
C TRP A 206 -10.67 -6.43 -29.27
N GLY A 207 -11.65 -6.99 -29.97
CA GLY A 207 -12.35 -8.23 -29.56
C GLY A 207 -13.87 -8.17 -29.62
N SER A 208 -14.57 -9.08 -28.92
CA SER A 208 -16.03 -9.22 -29.02
C SER A 208 -16.82 -8.09 -28.33
N LEU A 209 -18.08 -7.90 -28.76
CA LEU A 209 -19.02 -6.99 -28.09
C LEU A 209 -19.28 -7.39 -26.64
N THR A 210 -19.30 -8.70 -26.33
CA THR A 210 -19.37 -9.20 -24.94
C THR A 210 -18.26 -8.62 -24.08
N ALA A 211 -17.01 -8.66 -24.58
CA ALA A 211 -15.87 -8.11 -23.86
C ALA A 211 -15.99 -6.60 -23.64
N PHE A 212 -16.51 -5.87 -24.64
CA PHE A 212 -16.73 -4.44 -24.54
C PHE A 212 -17.77 -4.10 -23.48
N LEU A 213 -18.91 -4.79 -23.49
CA LEU A 213 -20.00 -4.58 -22.54
C LEU A 213 -19.61 -4.96 -21.10
N ASP A 214 -18.78 -5.98 -20.94
CA ASP A 214 -18.22 -6.37 -19.64
C ASP A 214 -17.31 -5.26 -19.07
N VAL A 215 -16.38 -4.74 -19.88
CA VAL A 215 -15.52 -3.60 -19.51
C VAL A 215 -16.36 -2.36 -19.20
N ALA A 216 -17.33 -2.01 -20.06
CA ALA A 216 -18.22 -0.87 -19.86
C ALA A 216 -19.05 -1.02 -18.57
N GLY A 217 -19.55 -2.23 -18.28
CA GLY A 217 -20.28 -2.53 -17.06
C GLY A 217 -19.42 -2.38 -15.82
N HIS A 218 -18.14 -2.75 -15.88
CA HIS A 218 -17.22 -2.48 -14.79
C HIS A 218 -16.97 -0.97 -14.57
N PHE A 219 -16.84 -0.16 -15.63
CA PHE A 219 -16.77 1.30 -15.50
C PHE A 219 -18.05 1.91 -14.91
N TYR A 220 -19.23 1.43 -15.34
CA TYR A 220 -20.51 1.82 -14.76
C TYR A 220 -20.58 1.52 -13.27
N ARG A 221 -20.22 0.30 -12.84
CA ARG A 221 -20.22 -0.07 -11.42
C ARG A 221 -19.26 0.81 -10.61
N VAL A 222 -18.09 1.14 -11.15
CA VAL A 222 -17.15 2.08 -10.48
C VAL A 222 -17.79 3.47 -10.34
N HIS A 223 -18.53 3.93 -11.35
CA HIS A 223 -19.19 5.23 -11.36
C HIS A 223 -20.34 5.30 -10.33
N THR A 224 -21.15 4.25 -10.22
CA THR A 224 -22.40 4.23 -9.43
C THR A 224 -22.26 3.63 -8.04
N MET A 225 -21.18 2.91 -7.73
CA MET A 225 -20.99 2.21 -6.45
C MET A 225 -21.18 3.11 -5.22
N ASN A 226 -20.70 4.36 -5.25
CA ASN A 226 -20.82 5.25 -4.08
C ASN A 226 -22.28 5.60 -3.78
N ASP A 227 -23.12 5.71 -4.82
CA ASP A 227 -24.53 6.06 -4.69
C ASP A 227 -25.38 4.88 -4.19
N MET A 228 -24.84 3.66 -4.22
CA MET A 228 -25.50 2.49 -3.65
C MET A 228 -25.38 2.41 -2.12
N PHE A 229 -24.40 3.11 -1.56
CA PHE A 229 -24.27 3.30 -0.11
C PHE A 229 -24.93 4.63 0.27
N ALA A 230 -25.65 4.65 1.39
CA ALA A 230 -26.44 5.82 1.77
C ALA A 230 -25.56 7.09 1.87
N PRO A 231 -25.90 8.19 1.16
CA PRO A 231 -25.24 9.46 1.36
C PRO A 231 -25.63 9.99 2.75
N ASN A 232 -24.63 10.24 3.60
CA ASN A 232 -24.77 10.85 4.93
C ASN A 232 -25.36 9.96 6.05
N GLY A 233 -25.23 8.63 5.97
CA GLY A 233 -25.62 7.74 7.07
C GLY A 233 -27.14 7.66 7.30
N THR A 234 -27.94 7.96 6.27
CA THR A 234 -29.38 7.68 6.27
C THR A 234 -29.61 6.17 6.15
N MET A 235 -30.73 5.67 6.68
CA MET A 235 -31.00 4.22 6.72
C MET A 235 -31.29 3.56 5.36
N ASP A 236 -31.16 4.29 4.23
CA ASP A 236 -31.61 3.88 2.90
C ASP A 236 -30.46 3.50 1.97
N SER A 237 -29.63 2.52 2.35
CA SER A 237 -28.66 1.93 1.42
C SER A 237 -29.36 0.87 0.55
N SER A 238 -29.31 1.06 -0.78
CA SER A 238 -29.86 0.07 -1.72
C SER A 238 -29.19 -1.30 -1.59
N VAL A 239 -27.88 -1.34 -1.31
CA VAL A 239 -27.15 -2.59 -1.03
C VAL A 239 -27.72 -3.32 0.18
N VAL A 240 -27.97 -2.60 1.28
CA VAL A 240 -28.49 -3.19 2.52
C VAL A 240 -29.91 -3.69 2.33
N ASN A 241 -30.76 -2.89 1.67
CA ASN A 241 -32.15 -3.27 1.39
C ASN A 241 -32.21 -4.53 0.52
N MET A 242 -31.44 -4.59 -0.56
CA MET A 242 -31.40 -5.77 -1.44
C MET A 242 -30.80 -7.00 -0.75
N LEU A 243 -29.83 -6.84 0.15
CA LEU A 243 -29.32 -7.95 0.97
C LEU A 243 -30.37 -8.44 1.98
N GLN A 244 -31.18 -7.56 2.56
CA GLN A 244 -32.27 -7.92 3.47
C GLN A 244 -33.38 -8.67 2.73
N GLU A 245 -33.83 -8.14 1.60
CA GLU A 245 -34.79 -8.81 0.72
C GLU A 245 -34.26 -10.15 0.21
N GLY A 246 -32.95 -10.23 -0.09
CA GLY A 246 -32.26 -11.46 -0.46
C GLY A 246 -32.31 -12.55 0.63
N VAL A 247 -32.26 -12.18 1.91
CA VAL A 247 -32.38 -13.15 3.03
C VAL A 247 -33.75 -13.80 3.05
N ASP A 248 -34.79 -13.01 2.78
CA ASP A 248 -36.18 -13.46 2.88
C ASP A 248 -36.66 -14.16 1.61
N SER A 249 -36.13 -13.76 0.45
CA SER A 249 -36.48 -14.32 -0.85
C SER A 249 -35.67 -15.55 -1.26
N THR A 250 -34.52 -15.86 -0.63
CA THR A 250 -33.71 -17.05 -0.96
C THR A 250 -34.31 -18.32 -0.32
N PRO A 251 -34.94 -19.23 -1.10
CA PRO A 251 -35.74 -20.33 -0.54
C PRO A 251 -34.89 -21.47 0.05
N VAL A 252 -33.56 -21.42 -0.08
CA VAL A 252 -32.62 -22.52 0.24
C VAL A 252 -31.70 -22.18 1.44
N LEU A 253 -32.05 -21.19 2.26
CA LEU A 253 -31.28 -20.88 3.48
C LEU A 253 -31.83 -21.64 4.69
N THR A 254 -31.00 -22.48 5.29
CA THR A 254 -31.23 -23.07 6.61
C THR A 254 -31.35 -21.98 7.68
N ARG A 255 -31.94 -22.31 8.84
CA ARG A 255 -32.10 -21.35 9.94
C ARG A 255 -30.76 -20.74 10.39
N ALA A 256 -29.70 -21.55 10.46
CA ALA A 256 -28.36 -21.09 10.82
C ALA A 256 -27.77 -20.16 9.75
N GLU A 257 -27.93 -20.50 8.47
CA GLU A 257 -27.47 -19.64 7.37
C GLU A 257 -28.21 -18.30 7.34
N ARG A 258 -29.51 -18.26 7.64
CA ARG A 258 -30.27 -16.99 7.73
C ARG A 258 -29.75 -16.09 8.84
N THR A 259 -29.41 -16.65 10.01
CA THR A 259 -28.80 -15.89 11.11
C THR A 259 -27.45 -15.30 10.67
N VAL A 260 -26.59 -16.12 10.06
CA VAL A 260 -25.28 -15.67 9.56
C VAL A 260 -25.43 -14.60 8.47
N PHE A 261 -26.40 -14.76 7.56
CA PHE A 261 -26.69 -13.78 6.51
C PHE A 261 -27.15 -12.47 7.13
N ARG A 262 -28.11 -12.50 8.06
CA ARG A 262 -28.62 -11.30 8.74
C ARG A 262 -27.52 -10.57 9.51
N ASP A 263 -26.69 -11.30 10.24
CA ASP A 263 -25.54 -10.74 10.96
C ASP A 263 -24.55 -10.07 10.00
N PHE A 264 -24.29 -10.68 8.84
CA PHE A 264 -23.49 -10.09 7.79
C PHE A 264 -24.12 -8.80 7.25
N THR A 265 -25.41 -8.82 6.90
CA THR A 265 -26.13 -7.65 6.40
C THR A 265 -26.12 -6.50 7.42
N SER A 266 -26.24 -6.79 8.72
CA SER A 266 -26.09 -5.78 9.78
C SER A 266 -24.69 -5.16 9.82
N LYS A 267 -23.63 -5.95 9.57
CA LYS A 267 -22.26 -5.42 9.47
C LYS A 267 -22.05 -4.60 8.20
N VAL A 268 -22.60 -5.05 7.06
CA VAL A 268 -22.59 -4.28 5.81
C VAL A 268 -23.28 -2.93 6.02
N LYS A 269 -24.41 -2.90 6.75
CA LYS A 269 -25.10 -1.67 7.12
C LYS A 269 -24.21 -0.75 7.96
N LEU A 270 -23.59 -1.27 9.01
CA LEU A 270 -22.71 -0.48 9.88
C LEU A 270 -21.52 0.13 9.12
N VAL A 271 -20.95 -0.62 8.16
CA VAL A 271 -19.87 -0.14 7.29
C VAL A 271 -20.40 0.84 6.24
N GLY A 272 -21.58 0.57 5.68
CA GLY A 272 -22.27 1.38 4.68
C GLY A 272 -22.70 2.76 5.20
N ASP A 273 -23.14 2.81 6.46
CA ASP A 273 -23.67 4.01 7.13
C ASP A 273 -22.55 4.94 7.63
N ASP A 274 -21.29 4.50 7.66
CA ASP A 274 -20.14 5.34 8.06
C ASP A 274 -19.87 6.41 6.97
N PRO A 275 -20.15 7.70 7.25
CA PRO A 275 -19.95 8.77 6.28
C PRO A 275 -18.47 9.16 6.14
N THR A 276 -17.61 8.74 7.09
CA THR A 276 -16.17 9.00 7.05
C THR A 276 -15.41 7.99 6.17
N MET A 277 -16.11 6.94 5.72
CA MET A 277 -15.55 5.85 4.93
C MET A 277 -15.95 5.96 3.46
N LEU A 278 -14.97 5.88 2.56
CA LEU A 278 -15.20 5.89 1.11
C LEU A 278 -15.59 4.49 0.60
N GLY A 279 -16.32 4.41 -0.52
CA GLY A 279 -16.83 3.17 -1.11
C GLY A 279 -15.81 2.02 -1.22
N PRO A 280 -14.58 2.22 -1.76
CA PRO A 280 -13.59 1.14 -1.84
C PRO A 280 -13.15 0.56 -0.48
N LYS A 281 -13.04 1.42 0.53
CA LYS A 281 -12.74 1.00 1.91
C LYS A 281 -13.89 0.21 2.53
N LYS A 282 -15.13 0.62 2.24
CA LYS A 282 -16.35 -0.13 2.62
C LYS A 282 -16.31 -1.54 2.03
N LEU A 283 -16.01 -1.68 0.74
CA LEU A 283 -15.95 -2.98 0.06
C LEU A 283 -14.91 -3.94 0.63
N ILE A 284 -13.76 -3.47 1.10
CA ILE A 284 -12.75 -4.35 1.69
C ILE A 284 -13.20 -4.90 3.03
N ILE A 285 -13.72 -4.05 3.90
CA ILE A 285 -14.22 -4.51 5.20
C ILE A 285 -15.36 -5.51 4.97
N ILE A 286 -16.26 -5.20 4.03
CA ILE A 286 -17.35 -6.10 3.61
C ILE A 286 -16.79 -7.43 3.08
N ARG A 287 -15.74 -7.40 2.23
CA ARG A 287 -15.11 -8.61 1.68
C ARG A 287 -14.41 -9.45 2.75
N ASP A 288 -13.71 -8.83 3.68
CA ASP A 288 -13.04 -9.51 4.78
C ASP A 288 -14.03 -10.11 5.78
N GLU A 289 -15.17 -9.45 5.99
CA GLU A 289 -16.29 -10.04 6.73
C GLU A 289 -16.91 -11.21 5.97
N LEU A 290 -17.11 -11.08 4.65
CA LEU A 290 -17.66 -12.16 3.82
C LEU A 290 -16.75 -13.39 3.82
N ARG A 291 -15.42 -13.23 3.74
CA ARG A 291 -14.43 -14.33 3.79
C ARG A 291 -14.51 -15.19 5.04
N LYS A 292 -15.07 -14.67 6.13
CA LYS A 292 -15.24 -15.41 7.39
C LYS A 292 -16.48 -16.31 7.39
N LEU A 293 -17.32 -16.23 6.36
CA LEU A 293 -18.61 -16.91 6.30
C LEU A 293 -18.54 -18.19 5.44
N LEU A 294 -19.42 -19.15 5.73
CA LEU A 294 -19.59 -20.36 4.92
C LEU A 294 -20.62 -20.19 3.78
N VAL A 295 -21.42 -19.11 3.81
CA VAL A 295 -22.55 -18.86 2.90
C VAL A 295 -22.19 -17.90 1.74
N THR A 296 -20.89 -17.76 1.45
CA THR A 296 -20.35 -16.74 0.54
C THR A 296 -20.96 -16.80 -0.85
N LYS A 297 -21.17 -18.00 -1.41
CA LYS A 297 -21.76 -18.21 -2.73
C LYS A 297 -23.16 -17.58 -2.85
N LYS A 298 -24.05 -17.89 -1.91
CA LYS A 298 -25.45 -17.41 -1.90
C LYS A 298 -25.54 -15.90 -1.64
N ILE A 299 -24.61 -15.34 -0.86
CA ILE A 299 -24.55 -13.89 -0.63
C ILE A 299 -24.08 -13.17 -1.90
N ARG A 300 -23.06 -13.70 -2.59
CA ARG A 300 -22.55 -13.11 -3.84
C ARG A 300 -23.57 -13.13 -4.98
N SER A 301 -24.50 -14.09 -4.99
CA SER A 301 -25.55 -14.18 -6.02
C SER A 301 -26.74 -13.25 -5.79
N VAL A 302 -26.83 -12.51 -4.68
CA VAL A 302 -27.92 -11.55 -4.46
C VAL A 302 -27.91 -10.49 -5.55
N ARG A 303 -29.04 -10.30 -6.24
CA ARG A 303 -29.21 -9.28 -7.27
C ARG A 303 -29.38 -7.92 -6.61
N LEU A 304 -28.59 -6.94 -7.03
CA LEU A 304 -28.69 -5.56 -6.57
C LEU A 304 -29.55 -4.72 -7.52
N SER A 305 -29.34 -4.85 -8.84
CA SER A 305 -30.24 -4.35 -9.87
C SER A 305 -29.92 -5.00 -11.21
N ASP A 306 -30.76 -4.76 -12.21
CA ASP A 306 -30.59 -5.29 -13.57
C ASP A 306 -29.38 -4.65 -14.27
N GLU A 307 -29.16 -3.37 -13.99
CA GLU A 307 -28.09 -2.55 -14.53
C GLU A 307 -26.77 -2.78 -13.78
N PHE A 308 -26.81 -2.88 -12.44
CA PHE A 308 -25.60 -3.03 -11.62
C PHE A 308 -25.11 -4.48 -11.57
N GLY A 309 -26.03 -5.44 -11.52
CA GLY A 309 -25.76 -6.86 -11.39
C GLY A 309 -25.94 -7.37 -9.96
N THR A 310 -25.01 -8.20 -9.51
CA THR A 310 -25.06 -8.91 -8.23
C THR A 310 -24.18 -8.29 -7.16
N PHE A 311 -24.35 -8.72 -5.91
CA PHE A 311 -23.46 -8.36 -4.81
C PHE A 311 -22.02 -8.84 -5.06
N GLY A 312 -21.84 -9.97 -5.74
CA GLY A 312 -20.53 -10.40 -6.22
C GLY A 312 -19.89 -9.35 -7.15
N ASP A 313 -20.67 -8.76 -8.05
CA ASP A 313 -20.17 -7.77 -9.01
C ASP A 313 -19.76 -6.47 -8.31
N LEU A 314 -20.48 -6.10 -7.24
CA LEU A 314 -20.10 -5.02 -6.33
C LEU A 314 -18.72 -5.27 -5.69
N LEU A 315 -18.44 -6.50 -5.22
CA LEU A 315 -17.15 -6.84 -4.63
C LEU A 315 -16.02 -6.85 -5.68
N ASP A 316 -16.33 -7.24 -6.90
CA ASP A 316 -15.39 -7.32 -8.01
C ASP A 316 -14.98 -5.94 -8.53
N VAL A 317 -15.78 -4.89 -8.27
CA VAL A 317 -15.39 -3.48 -8.53
C VAL A 317 -14.00 -3.19 -7.95
N ASN A 318 -13.72 -3.67 -6.74
CA ASN A 318 -12.44 -3.44 -6.09
C ASN A 318 -11.25 -4.14 -6.78
N ASN A 319 -11.51 -5.26 -7.48
CA ASN A 319 -10.50 -5.98 -8.25
C ASN A 319 -10.30 -5.35 -9.65
N PHE A 320 -11.37 -4.83 -10.26
CA PHE A 320 -11.34 -4.12 -11.54
C PHE A 320 -10.70 -2.73 -11.43
N MET A 321 -10.98 -2.00 -10.34
CA MET A 321 -10.38 -0.70 -10.07
C MET A 321 -8.85 -0.82 -10.05
N SER A 322 -8.22 -0.44 -11.15
CA SER A 322 -6.81 -0.06 -11.20
C SER A 322 -6.73 1.45 -11.06
N CYS A 323 -5.90 1.93 -10.12
CA CYS A 323 -5.21 3.19 -10.31
C CYS A 323 -4.59 3.10 -11.75
N SER A 324 -4.90 4.05 -12.64
CA SER A 324 -4.54 4.05 -14.07
C SER A 324 -3.10 3.60 -14.31
N SER A 325 -2.76 3.08 -15.48
CA SER A 325 -1.43 2.51 -15.74
C SER A 325 -0.28 3.54 -15.60
N ASN A 326 -0.59 4.85 -15.58
CA ASN A 326 0.34 5.93 -15.18
C ASN A 326 0.50 6.09 -13.65
N ALA A 327 -0.39 5.47 -12.87
CA ALA A 327 -0.39 5.33 -11.41
C ALA A 327 0.14 3.97 -10.90
N SER A 328 0.40 3.00 -11.78
CA SER A 328 1.15 1.78 -11.42
C SER A 328 2.57 2.10 -10.92
N SER A 329 3.12 3.24 -11.34
CA SER A 329 4.36 3.78 -10.79
C SER A 329 4.20 4.44 -9.41
N LEU A 330 3.00 4.85 -8.98
CA LEU A 330 2.78 5.62 -7.74
C LEU A 330 2.79 4.74 -6.48
N GLY A 331 2.16 3.56 -6.54
CA GLY A 331 2.21 2.56 -5.47
C GLY A 331 3.60 1.94 -5.34
N HIS A 332 4.24 1.65 -6.46
CA HIS A 332 5.64 1.22 -6.49
C HIS A 332 6.58 2.32 -6.00
N GLN A 333 6.41 3.59 -6.36
CA GLN A 333 7.27 4.68 -5.89
C GLN A 333 7.13 4.96 -4.40
N ALA A 334 5.91 5.01 -3.86
CA ALA A 334 5.74 5.19 -2.42
C ALA A 334 6.28 3.97 -1.64
N LEU A 335 6.08 2.76 -2.17
CA LEU A 335 6.64 1.53 -1.60
C LEU A 335 8.18 1.49 -1.74
N ASP A 336 8.74 1.95 -2.86
CA ASP A 336 10.16 1.98 -3.13
C ASP A 336 10.85 3.05 -2.29
N LEU A 337 10.26 4.22 -2.11
CA LEU A 337 10.74 5.25 -1.17
C LEU A 337 10.72 4.73 0.27
N ARG A 338 9.70 3.93 0.65
CA ARG A 338 9.66 3.26 1.96
C ARG A 338 10.70 2.15 2.08
N LYS A 339 10.82 1.28 1.07
CA LYS A 339 11.88 0.24 1.02
C LYS A 339 13.27 0.85 1.04
N ARG A 340 13.49 1.98 0.34
CA ARG A 340 14.76 2.73 0.37
C ARG A 340 15.04 3.29 1.75
N ARG A 341 14.03 3.84 2.43
CA ARG A 341 14.14 4.23 3.84
C ARG A 341 14.51 3.04 4.71
N ASP A 342 13.80 1.92 4.62
CA ASP A 342 14.01 0.73 5.46
C ASP A 342 15.38 0.08 5.21
N SER A 343 15.87 0.14 3.97
CA SER A 343 17.20 -0.35 3.58
C SER A 343 18.33 0.68 3.76
N SER A 344 18.02 1.93 4.09
CA SER A 344 19.02 3.02 4.16
C SER A 344 20.10 2.75 5.21
N ALA A 345 19.77 2.08 6.32
CA ALA A 345 20.73 1.71 7.35
C ALA A 345 21.83 0.75 6.85
N HIS A 346 21.61 0.05 5.72
CA HIS A 346 22.65 -0.76 5.09
C HIS A 346 23.80 0.09 4.56
N LEU A 347 23.55 1.34 4.14
CA LEU A 347 24.62 2.24 3.67
C LEU A 347 25.65 2.56 4.77
N ALA A 348 25.23 2.51 6.03
CA ALA A 348 26.07 2.76 7.20
C ALA A 348 26.72 1.50 7.79
N SER A 349 26.44 0.31 7.25
CA SER A 349 26.87 -0.97 7.83
C SER A 349 27.47 -1.96 6.83
N ARG A 350 27.11 -1.90 5.54
CA ARG A 350 27.62 -2.81 4.53
C ARG A 350 29.05 -2.40 4.12
N PRO A 351 30.05 -3.27 4.32
CA PRO A 351 31.41 -2.98 3.88
C PRO A 351 31.48 -3.03 2.34
N ALA A 352 32.08 -2.00 1.76
CA ALA A 352 32.48 -1.98 0.36
C ALA A 352 33.80 -2.74 0.18
N THR A 353 34.23 -2.95 -1.07
CA THR A 353 35.44 -3.69 -1.44
C THR A 353 36.74 -3.13 -0.83
N GLY A 354 36.72 -1.93 -0.24
CA GLY A 354 37.84 -1.29 0.46
C GLY A 354 37.77 -1.28 1.99
N GLY A 355 36.77 -1.94 2.61
CA GLY A 355 36.60 -2.00 4.07
C GLY A 355 35.78 -0.85 4.67
N ASP A 356 35.70 0.31 4.00
CA ASP A 356 34.77 1.39 4.36
C ASP A 356 33.31 1.00 4.08
N CYS A 357 32.36 1.64 4.78
CA CYS A 357 30.93 1.41 4.51
C CYS A 357 30.50 1.99 3.15
N GLU A 358 29.41 1.46 2.59
CA GLU A 358 28.90 1.82 1.26
C GLU A 358 28.70 3.34 1.06
N LEU A 359 28.18 4.06 2.07
CA LEU A 359 28.05 5.52 2.03
C LEU A 359 29.39 6.24 1.81
N ILE A 360 30.40 5.88 2.60
CA ILE A 360 31.73 6.53 2.55
C ILE A 360 32.43 6.16 1.24
N ALA A 361 32.38 4.90 0.83
CA ALA A 361 32.97 4.45 -0.42
C ALA A 361 32.37 5.17 -1.65
N SER A 362 31.05 5.32 -1.70
CA SER A 362 30.38 6.05 -2.79
C SER A 362 30.78 7.53 -2.83
N LEU A 363 30.89 8.18 -1.66
CA LEU A 363 31.27 9.60 -1.59
C LEU A 363 32.76 9.83 -1.85
N LEU A 364 33.65 8.95 -1.42
CA LEU A 364 35.08 9.01 -1.76
C LEU A 364 35.30 8.85 -3.27
N LYS A 365 34.54 7.96 -3.92
CA LYS A 365 34.55 7.83 -5.38
C LYS A 365 34.18 9.14 -6.07
N ARG A 366 33.16 9.85 -5.58
CA ARG A 366 32.77 11.17 -6.09
C ARG A 366 33.79 12.26 -5.73
N SER A 367 34.36 12.19 -4.54
CA SER A 367 35.40 13.13 -4.07
C SER A 367 36.61 13.16 -4.99
N SER A 368 37.02 12.00 -5.50
CA SER A 368 38.13 11.87 -6.45
C SER A 368 37.94 12.61 -7.78
N GLN A 369 36.70 13.01 -8.10
CA GLN A 369 36.34 13.74 -9.33
C GLN A 369 36.33 15.27 -9.13
N LEU A 370 36.61 15.74 -7.91
CA LEU A 370 36.60 17.16 -7.54
C LEU A 370 37.97 17.80 -7.73
N THR A 371 38.02 19.14 -7.62
CA THR A 371 39.30 19.84 -7.59
C THR A 371 40.05 19.49 -6.31
N ALA A 372 41.39 19.50 -6.34
CA ALA A 372 42.19 19.11 -5.17
C ALA A 372 41.78 19.85 -3.86
N PRO A 373 41.49 21.17 -3.86
CA PRO A 373 41.01 21.86 -2.65
C PRO A 373 39.65 21.35 -2.15
N GLN A 374 38.74 21.01 -3.06
CA GLN A 374 37.40 20.50 -2.74
C GLN A 374 37.49 19.07 -2.20
N MET A 375 38.27 18.21 -2.85
CA MET A 375 38.53 16.82 -2.45
C MET A 375 39.12 16.75 -1.04
N ILE A 376 40.18 17.50 -0.75
CA ILE A 376 40.83 17.50 0.57
C ILE A 376 39.84 17.89 1.68
N LYS A 377 39.05 18.95 1.46
CA LYS A 377 38.06 19.40 2.45
C LYS A 377 36.97 18.36 2.69
N LEU A 378 36.47 17.74 1.62
CA LEU A 378 35.43 16.71 1.72
C LEU A 378 35.96 15.43 2.39
N ASP A 379 37.14 14.96 2.01
CA ASP A 379 37.76 13.74 2.55
C ASP A 379 38.01 13.85 4.07
N VAL A 380 38.44 15.03 4.55
CA VAL A 380 38.58 15.28 6.00
C VAL A 380 37.23 15.17 6.72
N VAL A 381 36.14 15.62 6.10
CA VAL A 381 34.79 15.47 6.67
C VAL A 381 34.36 14.01 6.66
N LEU A 382 34.52 13.30 5.54
CA LEU A 382 34.17 11.88 5.42
C LEU A 382 34.93 11.03 6.43
N PHE A 383 36.23 11.30 6.61
CA PHE A 383 37.06 10.63 7.63
C PHE A 383 36.53 10.88 9.04
N LYS A 384 36.17 12.13 9.38
CA LYS A 384 35.59 12.46 10.69
C LYS A 384 34.25 11.75 10.89
N VAL A 385 33.37 11.78 9.90
CA VAL A 385 32.06 11.11 9.95
C VAL A 385 32.22 9.60 10.16
N ASN A 386 33.15 8.97 9.45
CA ASN A 386 33.45 7.54 9.62
C ASN A 386 33.90 7.23 11.05
N ARG A 387 34.85 8.02 11.58
CA ARG A 387 35.45 7.78 12.89
C ARG A 387 34.54 8.13 14.07
N THR A 388 33.77 9.22 13.98
CA THR A 388 33.03 9.77 15.14
C THR A 388 31.53 9.50 15.12
N ILE A 389 30.96 9.03 14.00
CA ILE A 389 29.52 8.79 13.89
C ILE A 389 29.24 7.35 13.47
N LEU A 390 29.82 6.89 12.36
CA LEU A 390 29.52 5.55 11.81
C LEU A 390 30.10 4.41 12.67
N ASN A 391 31.22 4.67 13.33
CA ASN A 391 31.88 3.75 14.25
C ASN A 391 31.52 3.97 15.73
N ASP A 392 30.53 4.82 16.04
CA ASP A 392 30.06 4.99 17.42
C ASP A 392 29.18 3.81 17.84
N GLU A 393 29.64 3.01 18.81
CA GLU A 393 28.92 1.85 19.33
C GLU A 393 27.62 2.21 20.06
N ASN A 394 27.49 3.45 20.53
CA ASN A 394 26.31 3.94 21.25
C ASN A 394 25.17 4.35 20.31
N LEU A 395 25.43 4.47 19.00
CA LEU A 395 24.43 4.85 18.02
C LEU A 395 23.90 3.62 17.28
N ASN A 396 22.57 3.50 17.22
CA ASN A 396 21.98 2.54 16.30
C ASN A 396 22.26 2.94 14.84
N ARG A 397 22.28 1.97 13.93
CA ARG A 397 22.72 2.19 12.53
C ARG A 397 21.87 3.22 11.78
N THR A 398 20.58 3.28 12.05
CA THR A 398 19.65 4.24 11.45
C THR A 398 19.95 5.67 11.90
N GLU A 399 20.26 5.84 13.18
CA GLU A 399 20.63 7.12 13.79
C GLU A 399 22.02 7.58 13.37
N ALA A 400 22.99 6.65 13.32
CA ALA A 400 24.33 6.91 12.81
C ALA A 400 24.30 7.37 11.35
N LEU A 401 23.47 6.72 10.51
CA LEU A 401 23.23 7.15 9.13
C LEU A 401 22.68 8.58 9.09
N ALA A 402 21.58 8.85 9.80
CA ALA A 402 20.94 10.17 9.75
C ALA A 402 21.91 11.29 10.14
N ARG A 403 22.64 11.15 11.26
CA ARG A 403 23.65 12.13 11.69
C ARG A 403 24.77 12.30 10.68
N SER A 404 25.23 11.21 10.07
CA SER A 404 26.28 11.24 9.05
C SER A 404 25.84 12.06 7.84
N VAL A 405 24.63 11.81 7.34
CA VAL A 405 24.07 12.48 6.16
C VAL A 405 23.89 13.98 6.41
N PHE A 406 23.36 14.39 7.56
CA PHE A 406 23.28 15.81 7.91
C PHE A 406 24.65 16.47 7.98
N ARG A 407 25.65 15.79 8.58
CA ARG A 407 27.01 16.34 8.67
C ARG A 407 27.69 16.48 7.31
N ILE A 408 27.46 15.52 6.41
CA ILE A 408 27.94 15.55 5.02
C ILE A 408 27.26 16.67 4.25
N ARG A 409 25.93 16.80 4.33
CA ARG A 409 25.20 17.87 3.63
C ARG A 409 25.68 19.25 4.07
N GLU A 410 25.84 19.47 5.37
CA GLU A 410 26.31 20.76 5.89
C GLU A 410 27.71 21.10 5.36
N ALA A 411 28.62 20.11 5.30
CA ALA A 411 29.93 20.32 4.69
C ALA A 411 29.84 20.65 3.19
N ILE A 412 28.95 20.00 2.44
CA ILE A 412 28.74 20.28 1.02
C ILE A 412 28.23 21.70 0.81
N ARG A 413 27.34 22.20 1.66
CA ARG A 413 26.84 23.59 1.60
C ARG A 413 27.94 24.62 1.89
N ARG A 414 28.87 24.31 2.80
CA ARG A 414 29.96 25.22 3.22
C ARG A 414 31.17 25.23 2.29
N ILE A 415 31.30 24.24 1.41
CA ILE A 415 32.39 24.18 0.44
C ILE A 415 31.89 24.77 -0.88
N ASP A 416 32.48 25.89 -1.28
CA ASP A 416 32.06 26.62 -2.49
C ASP A 416 32.02 25.73 -3.74
N GLY A 417 30.89 25.80 -4.46
CA GLY A 417 30.65 25.07 -5.71
C GLY A 417 30.51 23.55 -5.55
N LEU A 418 30.35 23.03 -4.33
CA LEU A 418 30.18 21.60 -4.08
C LEU A 418 28.72 21.15 -4.17
N SER A 419 27.76 21.99 -3.76
CA SER A 419 26.32 21.68 -3.83
C SER A 419 25.90 21.30 -5.25
N ASP A 420 26.27 22.12 -6.24
CA ASP A 420 25.94 21.89 -7.65
C ASP A 420 26.50 20.57 -8.20
N LYS A 421 27.61 20.08 -7.62
CA LYS A 421 28.31 18.87 -8.07
C LYS A 421 27.86 17.60 -7.35
N LEU A 422 27.45 17.71 -6.08
CA LEU A 422 27.25 16.54 -5.21
C LEU A 422 25.84 16.38 -4.66
N GLU A 423 25.05 17.45 -4.53
CA GLU A 423 23.73 17.39 -3.88
C GLU A 423 22.80 16.39 -4.58
N PHE A 424 22.76 16.42 -5.91
CA PHE A 424 21.98 15.49 -6.73
C PHE A 424 22.82 14.36 -7.35
N ALA A 425 24.06 14.16 -6.90
CA ALA A 425 24.89 13.09 -7.42
C ALA A 425 24.37 11.72 -6.98
N ASP A 426 24.40 10.77 -7.90
CA ASP A 426 24.09 9.37 -7.65
C ASP A 426 25.17 8.72 -6.75
N ILE A 427 24.74 8.12 -5.64
CA ILE A 427 25.57 7.43 -4.64
C ILE A 427 25.46 5.90 -4.75
N GLY A 428 25.01 5.36 -5.90
CA GLY A 428 25.03 3.94 -6.23
C GLY A 428 23.63 3.36 -6.38
N GLN A 429 23.44 2.10 -5.98
CA GLN A 429 22.14 1.42 -6.15
C GLN A 429 21.01 1.99 -5.27
N TRP A 430 21.33 2.90 -4.32
CA TRP A 430 20.38 3.44 -3.36
C TRP A 430 19.64 4.70 -3.86
N GLY A 431 20.28 5.55 -4.66
CA GLY A 431 19.70 6.82 -5.16
C GLY A 431 20.68 7.99 -5.08
N THR A 432 20.16 9.20 -4.90
CA THR A 432 20.99 10.42 -4.80
C THR A 432 21.28 10.83 -3.35
N LEU A 433 22.30 11.66 -3.14
CA LEU A 433 22.62 12.20 -1.82
C LEU A 433 21.48 13.07 -1.25
N HIS A 434 20.79 13.83 -2.08
CA HIS A 434 19.64 14.64 -1.67
C HIS A 434 18.45 13.78 -1.22
N GLU A 435 18.14 12.68 -1.93
CA GLU A 435 17.13 11.72 -1.48
C GLU A 435 17.51 11.07 -0.13
N LEU A 436 18.80 10.86 0.10
CA LEU A 436 19.32 10.34 1.36
C LEU A 436 19.16 11.36 2.49
N PHE A 437 19.33 12.65 2.20
CA PHE A 437 19.02 13.70 3.17
C PHE A 437 17.55 13.71 3.56
N VAL A 438 16.62 13.68 2.60
CA VAL A 438 15.19 13.66 2.93
C VAL A 438 14.85 12.44 3.79
N THR A 439 15.48 11.29 3.51
CA THR A 439 15.36 10.08 4.34
C THR A 439 15.89 10.30 5.77
N ALA A 440 17.03 10.97 5.92
CA ALA A 440 17.58 11.34 7.24
C ALA A 440 16.64 12.29 8.01
N THR A 441 16.04 13.27 7.33
CA THR A 441 15.04 14.18 7.92
C THR A 441 13.82 13.41 8.42
N VAL A 442 13.34 12.42 7.66
CA VAL A 442 12.23 11.55 8.09
C VAL A 442 12.61 10.75 9.33
N ILE A 443 13.80 10.12 9.35
CA ILE A 443 14.30 9.39 10.53
C ILE A 443 14.35 10.30 11.77
N LYS A 444 14.89 11.50 11.62
CA LYS A 444 14.99 12.49 12.72
C LYS A 444 13.63 13.00 13.19
N SER A 445 12.66 13.10 12.30
CA SER A 445 11.29 13.51 12.65
C SER A 445 10.62 12.59 13.68
N GLU A 446 11.07 11.34 13.82
CA GLU A 446 10.50 10.37 14.76
C GLU A 446 10.95 10.60 16.20
N THR A 447 12.04 11.35 16.39
CA THR A 447 12.63 11.68 17.69
C THR A 447 12.63 13.19 17.94
N ILE A 448 11.89 13.97 17.15
CA ILE A 448 11.88 15.44 17.23
C ILE A 448 11.42 15.96 18.60
N GLU A 449 10.49 15.27 19.27
CA GLU A 449 10.03 15.62 20.62
C GLU A 449 11.18 15.66 21.64
N PHE A 450 12.12 14.71 21.54
CA PHE A 450 13.31 14.72 22.39
C PHE A 450 14.16 15.97 22.14
N ALA A 451 14.36 16.33 20.87
CA ALA A 451 15.11 17.54 20.50
C ALA A 451 14.44 18.81 21.04
N LEU A 452 13.11 18.90 20.96
CA LEU A 452 12.34 20.06 21.42
C LEU A 452 12.42 20.25 22.94
N VAL A 453 12.45 19.17 23.73
CA VAL A 453 12.66 19.25 25.19
C VAL A 453 13.99 19.92 25.54
N HIS A 454 15.04 19.65 24.77
CA HIS A 454 16.38 20.20 24.98
C HIS A 454 16.64 21.51 24.23
N LEU A 455 15.73 21.92 23.35
CA LEU A 455 15.90 23.10 22.51
C LEU A 455 15.99 24.37 23.34
N VAL A 456 15.09 24.57 24.32
CA VAL A 456 15.08 25.79 25.17
C VAL A 456 16.42 25.96 25.88
N THR A 457 16.91 24.93 26.56
CA THR A 457 18.21 24.99 27.26
C THR A 457 19.37 25.25 26.29
N THR A 458 19.30 24.70 25.07
CA THR A 458 20.29 24.97 24.03
C THR A 458 20.25 26.45 23.59
N LEU A 459 19.07 27.02 23.44
CA LEU A 459 18.88 28.43 23.07
C LEU A 459 19.30 29.38 24.21
N GLU A 460 19.08 29.02 25.48
CA GLU A 460 19.57 29.77 26.64
C GLU A 460 21.11 29.77 26.73
N GLN A 461 21.75 28.63 26.45
CA GLN A 461 23.21 28.58 26.36
C GLN A 461 23.73 29.41 25.18
N PHE A 462 22.99 29.40 24.07
CA PHE A 462 23.31 30.21 22.91
C PHE A 462 23.19 31.70 23.20
N SER A 463 22.18 32.17 23.93
CA SER A 463 21.98 33.60 24.22
C SER A 463 23.17 34.22 24.96
N ALA A 464 23.84 33.45 25.83
CA ALA A 464 25.07 33.87 26.52
C ALA A 464 26.24 34.18 25.57
N THR A 465 26.15 33.77 24.31
CA THR A 465 27.19 33.98 23.30
C THR A 465 26.85 35.12 22.32
N ILE A 466 25.65 35.68 22.37
CA ILE A 466 25.13 36.65 21.38
C ILE A 466 25.54 38.08 21.75
N PRO A 467 25.80 38.96 20.75
CA PRO A 467 26.06 40.38 21.00
C PRO A 467 24.91 41.05 21.79
N PRO A 468 25.20 41.99 22.72
CA PRO A 468 24.18 42.66 23.53
C PRO A 468 23.06 43.33 22.71
N GLU A 469 23.42 43.82 21.52
CA GLU A 469 22.53 44.50 20.57
C GLU A 469 21.35 43.64 20.09
N ILE A 470 21.51 42.31 20.13
CA ILE A 470 20.50 41.31 19.71
C ILE A 470 19.91 40.58 20.93
N GLY A 471 20.36 40.92 22.15
CA GLY A 471 20.03 40.23 23.38
C GLY A 471 18.53 40.25 23.71
N ASP A 472 17.86 41.39 23.50
CA ASP A 472 16.43 41.55 23.77
C ASP A 472 15.58 40.69 22.81
N ASP A 473 15.91 40.70 21.52
CA ASP A 473 15.22 39.89 20.50
C ASP A 473 15.45 38.39 20.70
N THR A 474 16.66 38.00 21.13
CA THR A 474 16.98 36.61 21.48
C THR A 474 16.21 36.16 22.71
N SER A 475 16.13 37.01 23.75
CA SER A 475 15.37 36.72 24.97
C SER A 475 13.88 36.59 24.69
N LYS A 476 13.34 37.45 23.82
CA LYS A 476 11.96 37.37 23.34
C LYS A 476 11.70 36.06 22.60
N MET A 477 12.56 35.69 21.65
CA MET A 477 12.45 34.41 20.93
C MET A 477 12.48 33.21 21.89
N ILE A 478 13.36 33.20 22.89
CA ILE A 478 13.43 32.12 23.89
C ILE A 478 12.13 32.07 24.72
N SER A 479 11.63 33.23 25.16
CA SER A 479 10.37 33.33 25.90
C SER A 479 9.19 32.80 25.09
N ASP A 480 9.08 33.18 23.81
CA ASP A 480 8.05 32.70 22.90
C ASP A 480 8.17 31.17 22.71
N MET A 481 9.39 30.64 22.57
CA MET A 481 9.65 29.20 22.48
C MET A 481 9.23 28.43 23.74
N MET A 482 9.52 28.96 24.94
CA MET A 482 9.06 28.36 26.18
C MET A 482 7.54 28.28 26.25
N SER A 483 6.86 29.36 25.86
CA SER A 483 5.39 29.41 25.82
C SER A 483 4.80 28.39 24.84
N ILE A 484 5.34 28.33 23.61
CA ILE A 484 4.88 27.40 22.56
C ILE A 484 5.09 25.94 22.97
N LEU A 485 6.22 25.62 23.59
CA LEU A 485 6.56 24.25 23.99
C LEU A 485 5.81 23.79 25.25
N ALA A 486 5.47 24.72 26.15
CA ALA A 486 4.69 24.45 27.36
C ALA A 486 3.17 24.35 27.12
N ALA A 487 2.67 24.87 25.98
CA ALA A 487 1.25 24.85 25.66
C ALA A 487 0.71 23.40 25.59
N PRO A 488 -0.38 23.05 26.31
CA PRO A 488 -1.00 21.74 26.21
C PRO A 488 -1.55 21.52 24.79
N THR A 489 -1.31 20.35 24.21
CA THR A 489 -1.92 19.95 22.94
C THR A 489 -3.44 19.93 23.10
N GLY A 490 -4.13 20.88 22.44
CA GLY A 490 -5.58 20.99 22.52
C GLY A 490 -6.28 19.74 21.98
N ALA A 491 -7.47 19.43 22.49
CA ALA A 491 -8.31 18.34 22.01
C ALA A 491 -8.74 18.62 20.56
N GLY A 492 -7.94 18.16 19.59
CA GLY A 492 -8.21 18.30 18.15
C GLY A 492 -7.02 18.74 17.29
N SER A 493 -5.96 19.32 17.86
CA SER A 493 -4.73 19.66 17.13
C SER A 493 -3.59 18.72 17.53
N GLY A 494 -3.06 17.97 16.56
CA GLY A 494 -1.87 17.14 16.79
C GLY A 494 -0.63 17.97 17.15
N PRO A 495 0.46 17.34 17.62
CA PRO A 495 1.71 18.03 17.95
C PRO A 495 2.33 18.80 16.77
N GLU A 496 1.88 18.50 15.54
CA GLU A 496 2.34 19.11 14.30
C GLU A 496 2.09 20.62 14.24
N ALA A 497 0.98 21.11 14.81
CA ALA A 497 0.70 22.55 14.86
C ALA A 497 1.76 23.30 15.69
N ARG A 498 2.20 22.70 16.80
CA ARG A 498 3.27 23.24 17.65
C ARG A 498 4.60 23.28 16.89
N TYR A 499 4.90 22.27 16.08
CA TYR A 499 6.12 22.24 15.25
C TYR A 499 6.16 23.38 14.23
N SER A 500 5.03 23.64 13.56
CA SER A 500 4.90 24.74 12.60
C SER A 500 5.15 26.10 13.23
N VAL A 501 4.57 26.36 14.41
CA VAL A 501 4.80 27.62 15.13
C VAL A 501 6.25 27.71 15.62
N THR A 502 6.82 26.60 16.11
CA THR A 502 8.24 26.52 16.52
C THR A 502 9.17 26.90 15.36
N TYR A 503 8.93 26.36 14.17
CA TYR A 503 9.67 26.70 12.95
C TYR A 503 9.58 28.19 12.65
N LEU A 504 8.36 28.75 12.63
CA LEU A 504 8.14 30.15 12.29
C LEU A 504 8.90 31.10 13.23
N THR A 505 8.81 30.89 14.54
CA THR A 505 9.49 31.76 15.51
C THR A 505 11.01 31.74 15.32
N LEU A 506 11.61 30.55 15.12
CA LEU A 506 13.04 30.45 14.87
C LEU A 506 13.42 31.04 13.51
N HIS A 507 12.62 30.80 12.48
CA HIS A 507 12.92 31.26 11.13
C HIS A 507 12.79 32.79 11.01
N GLU A 508 11.77 33.39 11.62
CA GLU A 508 11.61 34.86 11.70
C GLU A 508 12.76 35.52 12.47
N TYR A 509 13.22 34.90 13.56
CA TYR A 509 14.42 35.36 14.26
C TYR A 509 15.66 35.31 13.34
N LEU A 510 15.84 34.23 12.60
CA LEU A 510 16.95 34.07 11.66
C LEU A 510 16.89 35.02 10.45
N ILE A 511 15.69 35.40 10.01
CA ILE A 511 15.50 36.43 8.96
C ILE A 511 15.92 37.80 9.49
N ARG A 512 15.61 38.12 10.75
CA ARG A 512 15.99 39.40 11.38
C ARG A 512 17.48 39.48 11.72
N HIS A 513 18.10 38.35 12.04
CA HIS A 513 19.49 38.25 12.49
C HIS A 513 20.29 37.24 11.65
N PRO A 514 20.55 37.51 10.36
CA PRO A 514 21.33 36.61 9.52
C PRO A 514 22.77 36.40 10.04
N GLU A 515 23.32 37.35 10.78
CA GLU A 515 24.66 37.30 11.38
C GLU A 515 24.82 36.17 12.42
N VAL A 516 23.73 35.68 13.01
CA VAL A 516 23.78 34.57 13.98
C VAL A 516 23.37 33.22 13.37
N TYR A 517 23.02 33.18 12.08
CA TYR A 517 22.44 32.01 11.41
C TYR A 517 23.29 30.75 11.55
N GLU A 518 24.55 30.80 11.13
CA GLU A 518 25.46 29.65 11.19
C GLU A 518 25.72 29.20 12.63
N ARG A 519 25.88 30.16 13.54
CA ARG A 519 26.14 29.87 14.95
C ARG A 519 24.95 29.20 15.62
N LEU A 520 23.73 29.67 15.33
CA LEU A 520 22.52 29.06 15.86
C LEU A 520 22.36 27.65 15.30
N ARG A 521 22.50 27.45 13.98
CA ARG A 521 22.42 26.12 13.35
C ARG A 521 23.44 25.14 13.91
N ASP A 522 24.63 25.60 14.27
CA ASP A 522 25.70 24.78 14.86
C ASP A 522 25.52 24.50 16.36
N ALA A 523 24.58 25.16 17.05
CA ALA A 523 24.32 24.93 18.47
C ALA A 523 23.88 23.48 18.70
N LYS A 524 24.59 22.78 19.60
CA LYS A 524 24.43 21.35 19.83
C LYS A 524 23.25 21.05 20.73
N ILE A 525 22.44 20.08 20.32
CA ILE A 525 21.39 19.48 21.15
C ILE A 525 21.94 18.18 21.70
N PRO A 526 22.07 18.03 23.05
CA PRO A 526 22.60 16.84 23.69
C PRO A 526 21.94 15.57 23.14
N GLU A 527 22.77 14.56 22.86
CA GLU A 527 22.32 13.23 22.43
C GLU A 527 21.43 13.18 21.17
N TRP A 528 21.23 14.29 20.45
CA TRP A 528 20.37 14.34 19.27
C TRP A 528 21.05 14.87 18.01
N GLY A 529 21.75 16.01 18.09
CA GLY A 529 22.28 16.68 16.90
C GLY A 529 22.57 18.15 17.13
N ASN A 530 22.07 19.01 16.23
CA ASN A 530 22.17 20.46 16.34
C ASN A 530 20.83 21.14 15.98
N VAL A 531 20.72 22.44 16.24
CA VAL A 531 19.51 23.21 15.93
C VAL A 531 19.25 23.26 14.41
N GLY A 532 20.27 23.21 13.56
CA GLY A 532 20.10 23.11 12.10
C GLY A 532 19.27 21.89 11.68
N MET A 533 19.54 20.72 12.25
CA MET A 533 18.74 19.50 12.04
C MET A 533 17.29 19.67 12.52
N VAL A 534 17.07 20.39 13.64
CA VAL A 534 15.73 20.69 14.14
C VAL A 534 14.98 21.57 13.15
N LEU A 535 15.61 22.64 12.67
CA LEU A 535 15.02 23.54 11.67
C LEU A 535 14.64 22.80 10.40
N ASP A 536 15.52 21.94 9.89
CA ASP A 536 15.28 21.18 8.65
C ASP A 536 14.10 20.20 8.81
N VAL A 537 13.92 19.60 10.00
CA VAL A 537 12.75 18.75 10.30
C VAL A 537 11.48 19.57 10.48
N LEU A 538 11.52 20.66 11.26
CA LEU A 538 10.36 21.49 11.53
C LEU A 538 9.84 22.20 10.27
N ALA A 539 10.75 22.55 9.33
CA ALA A 539 10.40 23.14 8.04
C ALA A 539 9.42 22.25 7.25
N GLU A 540 9.61 20.92 7.28
CA GLU A 540 8.72 19.98 6.59
C GLU A 540 7.32 19.95 7.21
N TYR A 541 7.21 20.01 8.54
CA TYR A 541 5.93 20.11 9.23
C TYR A 541 5.23 21.44 8.94
N TYR A 542 5.99 22.54 8.93
CA TYR A 542 5.49 23.84 8.57
C TYR A 542 4.90 23.84 7.15
N ARG A 543 5.68 23.39 6.16
CA ARG A 543 5.25 23.31 4.76
C ARG A 543 4.01 22.43 4.59
N LEU A 544 3.91 21.33 5.33
CA LEU A 544 2.70 20.50 5.32
C LEU A 544 1.47 21.28 5.81
N SER A 545 1.63 22.13 6.84
CA SER A 545 0.55 22.93 7.43
C SER A 545 0.10 24.13 6.59
N VAL A 546 0.90 24.54 5.61
CA VAL A 546 0.59 25.68 4.71
C VAL A 546 0.48 25.26 3.24
N LEU A 547 0.43 23.96 2.96
CA LEU A 547 0.37 23.43 1.59
C LEU A 547 -0.90 23.88 0.87
N ASP A 548 -2.03 23.97 1.58
CA ASP A 548 -3.31 24.45 1.07
C ASP A 548 -3.20 25.87 0.48
N LYS A 549 -2.42 26.75 1.12
CA LYS A 549 -2.18 28.12 0.65
C LYS A 549 -1.50 28.18 -0.72
N LEU A 550 -0.69 27.17 -1.08
CA LEU A 550 -0.09 27.11 -2.43
C LEU A 550 -1.14 26.86 -3.52
N PHE A 551 -2.21 26.15 -3.19
CA PHE A 551 -3.26 25.75 -4.13
C PHE A 551 -4.52 26.61 -4.06
N GLN A 552 -4.57 27.51 -3.08
CA GLN A 552 -5.64 28.48 -2.95
C GLN A 552 -5.74 29.36 -4.20
N LEU A 553 -6.96 29.49 -4.72
CA LEU A 553 -7.23 30.23 -5.95
C LEU A 553 -7.45 31.71 -5.67
N GLU A 554 -6.69 32.54 -6.36
CA GLU A 554 -6.88 33.99 -6.45
C GLU A 554 -7.01 34.35 -7.93
N SER A 555 -8.15 34.92 -8.33
CA SER A 555 -8.44 35.24 -9.75
C SER A 555 -8.31 34.04 -10.70
N ARG A 556 -8.75 32.84 -10.26
CA ARG A 556 -8.69 31.55 -10.98
C ARG A 556 -7.28 30.98 -11.20
N GLN A 557 -6.25 31.53 -10.56
CA GLN A 557 -4.91 30.96 -10.55
C GLN A 557 -4.49 30.61 -9.13
N SER A 558 -3.84 29.46 -8.96
CA SER A 558 -3.22 29.09 -7.68
C SER A 558 -1.97 29.93 -7.39
N ALA A 559 -1.59 30.08 -6.12
CA ALA A 559 -0.34 30.74 -5.75
C ALA A 559 0.87 30.06 -6.40
N LEU A 560 0.91 28.73 -6.42
CA LEU A 560 1.95 27.96 -7.11
C LEU A 560 2.04 28.29 -8.61
N ALA A 561 0.90 28.37 -9.31
CA ALA A 561 0.89 28.69 -10.73
C ALA A 561 1.49 30.07 -11.00
N ARG A 562 1.18 31.07 -10.16
CA ARG A 562 1.73 32.43 -10.28
C ARG A 562 3.23 32.47 -10.03
N ASP A 563 3.69 31.75 -9.02
CA ASP A 563 5.12 31.71 -8.66
C ASP A 563 5.99 31.02 -9.71
N LEU A 564 5.40 30.14 -10.54
CA LEU A 564 6.09 29.47 -11.65
C LEU A 564 6.11 30.26 -12.97
N VAL A 565 5.34 31.34 -13.10
CA VAL A 565 5.32 32.19 -14.32
C VAL A 565 6.71 32.70 -14.72
N PRO A 566 7.59 33.17 -13.81
CA PRO A 566 8.91 33.69 -14.18
C PRO A 566 9.80 32.66 -14.90
N VAL A 567 9.55 31.37 -14.69
CA VAL A 567 10.31 30.27 -15.31
C VAL A 567 9.54 29.57 -16.43
N TYR A 568 8.42 30.13 -16.89
CA TYR A 568 7.60 29.56 -17.96
C TYR A 568 8.42 29.18 -19.20
N GLY A 569 9.36 30.04 -19.59
CA GLY A 569 10.23 29.81 -20.75
C GLY A 569 11.20 28.63 -20.61
N LEU A 570 11.43 28.08 -19.40
CA LEU A 570 12.28 26.91 -19.19
C LEU A 570 11.58 25.60 -19.54
N ALA A 571 10.29 25.48 -19.22
CA ALA A 571 9.51 24.27 -19.45
C ALA A 571 8.00 24.58 -19.57
N PRO A 572 7.55 25.16 -20.70
CA PRO A 572 6.18 25.66 -20.87
C PRO A 572 5.10 24.60 -20.64
N ASP A 573 5.26 23.42 -21.25
CA ASP A 573 4.27 22.34 -21.17
C ASP A 573 4.15 21.77 -19.75
N PHE A 574 5.28 21.64 -19.06
CA PHE A 574 5.31 21.22 -17.66
C PHE A 574 4.61 22.24 -16.76
N ILE A 575 4.90 23.53 -16.94
CA ILE A 575 4.32 24.60 -16.10
C ILE A 575 2.82 24.76 -16.37
N ASN A 576 2.36 24.58 -17.62
CA ASN A 576 0.93 24.53 -17.94
C ASN A 576 0.25 23.37 -17.21
N ARG A 577 0.81 22.16 -17.28
CA ARG A 577 0.27 21.00 -16.56
C ARG A 577 0.25 21.22 -15.04
N VAL A 578 1.32 21.76 -14.46
CA VAL A 578 1.36 22.09 -13.02
C VAL A 578 0.32 23.15 -12.66
N SER A 579 0.12 24.15 -13.52
CA SER A 579 -0.89 25.20 -13.33
C SER A 579 -2.32 24.65 -13.36
N GLU A 580 -2.62 23.77 -14.31
CA GLU A 580 -3.90 23.05 -14.41
C GLU A 580 -4.16 22.21 -13.16
N ILE A 581 -3.18 21.38 -12.76
CA ILE A 581 -3.26 20.53 -11.57
C ILE A 581 -3.47 21.37 -10.30
N ALA A 582 -2.66 22.41 -10.13
CA ALA A 582 -2.70 23.26 -8.95
C ALA A 582 -4.03 24.01 -8.83
N SER A 583 -4.65 24.34 -9.96
CA SER A 583 -5.89 25.12 -10.03
C SER A 583 -7.17 24.27 -10.05
N ASP A 584 -7.06 22.94 -10.16
CA ASP A 584 -8.20 22.02 -10.15
C ASP A 584 -8.81 21.90 -8.74
N THR A 585 -10.04 22.40 -8.54
CA THR A 585 -10.73 22.36 -7.24
C THR A 585 -11.31 20.99 -6.90
N SER A 586 -11.38 20.06 -7.86
CA SER A 586 -11.87 18.70 -7.65
C SER A 586 -10.81 17.76 -7.04
N VAL A 587 -9.56 18.20 -7.02
CA VAL A 587 -8.40 17.45 -6.54
C VAL A 587 -7.94 17.99 -5.19
N MET A 588 -7.83 17.10 -4.20
CA MET A 588 -7.30 17.43 -2.88
C MET A 588 -5.83 17.87 -2.97
N ASP A 589 -5.38 18.82 -2.15
CA ASP A 589 -4.01 19.40 -2.21
C ASP A 589 -2.87 18.38 -2.14
N LEU A 590 -3.06 17.35 -1.32
CA LEU A 590 -2.10 16.25 -1.20
C LEU A 590 -1.97 15.42 -2.49
N TRP A 591 -2.99 15.43 -3.34
CA TRP A 591 -3.02 14.78 -4.64
C TRP A 591 -2.43 15.66 -5.72
N LYS A 592 -2.70 16.97 -5.65
CA LYS A 592 -2.01 17.95 -6.49
C LYS A 592 -0.51 17.81 -6.34
N LEU A 593 -0.03 17.74 -5.09
CA LEU A 593 1.38 17.52 -4.77
C LEU A 593 1.96 16.26 -5.45
N GLU A 594 1.25 15.14 -5.38
CA GLU A 594 1.68 13.87 -5.97
C GLU A 594 1.69 13.92 -7.51
N MET A 595 0.68 14.54 -8.12
CA MET A 595 0.60 14.75 -9.57
C MET A 595 1.73 15.68 -10.05
N ILE A 596 2.02 16.76 -9.33
CA ILE A 596 3.10 17.71 -9.65
C ILE A 596 4.46 17.01 -9.62
N VAL A 597 4.74 16.19 -8.61
CA VAL A 597 6.00 15.42 -8.52
C VAL A 597 6.14 14.45 -9.68
N ARG A 598 5.03 13.86 -10.14
CA ARG A 598 5.03 12.97 -11.32
C ARG A 598 5.38 13.73 -12.59
N GLU A 599 4.72 14.86 -12.84
CA GLU A 599 5.04 15.71 -13.99
C GLU A 599 6.51 16.16 -13.94
N PHE A 600 7.02 16.49 -12.75
CA PHE A 600 8.41 16.89 -12.56
C PHE A 600 9.37 15.76 -12.90
N ARG A 601 9.12 14.53 -12.42
CA ARG A 601 9.97 13.38 -12.75
C ARG A 601 9.93 12.98 -14.22
N SER A 602 8.76 13.06 -14.86
CA SER A 602 8.64 12.81 -16.30
C SER A 602 9.49 13.80 -17.08
N LEU A 603 9.46 15.08 -16.68
CA LEU A 603 10.31 16.10 -17.27
C LEU A 603 11.80 15.79 -17.04
N LEU A 604 12.20 15.36 -15.85
CA LEU A 604 13.61 15.05 -15.55
C LEU A 604 14.15 13.81 -16.28
N ALA A 605 13.28 12.85 -16.61
CA ALA A 605 13.67 11.69 -17.40
C ALA A 605 14.07 12.10 -18.83
N GLU A 606 13.41 13.12 -19.37
CA GLU A 606 13.70 13.67 -20.70
C GLU A 606 14.78 14.77 -20.67
N GLN A 607 14.79 15.59 -19.60
CA GLN A 607 15.61 16.78 -19.47
C GLN A 607 16.24 16.91 -18.06
N PRO A 608 17.28 16.12 -17.74
CA PRO A 608 17.91 16.10 -16.41
C PRO A 608 18.46 17.46 -15.96
N ASP A 609 18.95 18.29 -16.90
CA ASP A 609 19.54 19.61 -16.62
C ASP A 609 18.56 20.61 -16.01
N LEU A 610 17.25 20.36 -16.14
CA LEU A 610 16.21 21.20 -15.54
C LEU A 610 16.05 20.95 -14.03
N ASN A 611 16.60 19.86 -13.49
CA ASN A 611 16.46 19.50 -12.07
C ASN A 611 16.90 20.64 -11.15
N THR A 612 18.16 21.08 -11.29
CA THR A 612 18.71 22.15 -10.43
C THR A 612 18.02 23.49 -10.69
N LYS A 613 17.69 23.79 -11.97
CA LYS A 613 17.06 25.07 -12.36
C LYS A 613 15.65 25.24 -11.83
N LEU A 614 14.84 24.18 -11.86
CA LEU A 614 13.45 24.22 -11.38
C LEU A 614 13.38 24.14 -9.86
N ARG A 615 14.24 23.35 -9.21
CA ARG A 615 14.20 23.18 -7.75
C ARG A 615 14.52 24.44 -6.96
N VAL A 616 15.28 25.38 -7.53
CA VAL A 616 15.64 26.64 -6.85
C VAL A 616 14.57 27.74 -6.97
N VAL A 617 13.51 27.51 -7.75
CA VAL A 617 12.46 28.51 -7.99
C VAL A 617 11.70 28.79 -6.69
N PRO A 618 11.64 30.03 -6.20
CA PRO A 618 10.92 30.36 -4.98
C PRO A 618 9.41 30.24 -5.20
N ILE A 619 8.70 29.69 -4.23
CA ILE A 619 7.23 29.55 -4.21
C ILE A 619 6.69 29.89 -2.81
N GLY A 620 5.44 30.35 -2.74
CA GLY A 620 4.75 30.67 -1.49
C GLY A 620 5.47 31.73 -0.65
N GLY A 621 6.11 32.71 -1.29
CA GLY A 621 6.94 33.71 -0.62
C GLY A 621 6.19 34.53 0.45
N THR A 622 4.88 34.73 0.27
CA THR A 622 4.02 35.44 1.23
C THR A 622 3.77 34.67 2.53
N PHE A 623 4.05 33.37 2.55
CA PHE A 623 3.91 32.50 3.72
C PHE A 623 5.12 31.56 3.85
N LEU A 624 6.31 32.01 3.42
CA LEU A 624 7.59 31.34 3.67
C LEU A 624 7.63 29.84 3.32
N PHE A 625 6.97 29.41 2.25
CA PHE A 625 6.97 27.99 1.86
C PHE A 625 8.37 27.49 1.48
N GLY A 626 9.09 28.27 0.66
CA GLY A 626 10.45 27.99 0.23
C GLY A 626 10.57 27.96 -1.29
N THR A 627 11.01 26.83 -1.83
CA THR A 627 11.26 26.61 -3.24
C THR A 627 10.41 25.47 -3.82
N PHE A 628 10.35 25.38 -5.14
CA PHE A 628 9.73 24.24 -5.80
C PHE A 628 10.43 22.93 -5.43
N GLY A 629 11.73 22.94 -5.19
CA GLY A 629 12.46 21.79 -4.64
C GLY A 629 11.92 21.35 -3.27
N ASP A 630 11.59 22.30 -2.40
CA ASP A 630 11.00 22.01 -1.09
C ASP A 630 9.59 21.40 -1.22
N LEU A 631 8.82 21.76 -2.25
CA LEU A 631 7.55 21.10 -2.57
C LEU A 631 7.77 19.62 -2.92
N ILE A 632 8.77 19.34 -3.75
CA ILE A 632 9.12 17.95 -4.11
C ILE A 632 9.61 17.17 -2.88
N ASP A 633 10.39 17.80 -2.00
CA ASP A 633 10.91 17.17 -0.79
C ASP A 633 9.81 16.89 0.23
N LEU A 634 8.84 17.79 0.36
CA LEU A 634 7.65 17.61 1.19
C LEU A 634 6.87 16.34 0.80
N TYR A 635 6.75 16.07 -0.50
CA TYR A 635 6.14 14.83 -0.97
C TYR A 635 6.90 13.60 -0.49
N TYR A 636 8.23 13.59 -0.62
CA TYR A 636 9.06 12.48 -0.17
C TYR A 636 8.99 12.30 1.35
N PHE A 637 9.13 13.39 2.11
CA PHE A 637 9.04 13.40 3.57
C PHE A 637 7.71 12.77 4.03
N LYS A 638 6.59 13.28 3.52
CA LYS A 638 5.26 12.77 3.87
C LYS A 638 5.08 11.30 3.48
N THR A 639 5.60 10.90 2.32
CA THR A 639 5.40 9.55 1.77
C THR A 639 6.19 8.50 2.55
N MET A 640 7.40 8.83 3.00
CA MET A 640 8.24 7.99 3.84
C MET A 640 7.75 7.92 5.31
N LYS A 641 7.07 8.95 5.81
CA LYS A 641 6.54 9.01 7.20
C LYS A 641 5.25 8.20 7.41
N ALA A 642 4.39 8.07 6.40
CA ALA A 642 3.05 7.49 6.52
C ALA A 642 2.96 5.99 6.93
N GLY A 643 4.09 5.30 7.19
CA GLY A 643 4.15 3.90 7.59
C GLY A 643 4.14 3.61 9.11
N ASN A 644 4.34 4.60 9.98
CA ASN A 644 4.73 4.35 11.38
C ASN A 644 3.64 4.49 12.47
N VAL A 645 2.35 4.53 12.10
CA VAL A 645 1.26 4.76 13.07
C VAL A 645 0.90 3.53 13.94
N ARG A 646 1.60 2.39 13.85
CA ARG A 646 1.24 1.17 14.60
C ARG A 646 2.20 0.73 15.73
N SER A 647 3.18 1.54 16.17
CA SER A 647 4.13 1.07 17.21
C SER A 647 4.51 2.06 18.32
N ARG A 648 3.64 2.98 18.72
CA ARG A 648 3.86 3.79 19.93
C ARG A 648 2.66 3.82 20.86
N THR A 649 2.53 2.79 21.69
CA THR A 649 1.90 2.92 23.01
C THR A 649 2.46 1.87 23.97
N ARG A 650 3.61 2.16 24.58
CA ARG A 650 3.93 1.78 25.97
C ARG A 650 5.24 2.46 26.37
N VAL A 651 5.11 3.55 27.13
CA VAL A 651 6.16 4.05 28.03
C VAL A 651 5.51 4.18 29.40
N ASN A 652 6.12 3.54 30.40
CA ASN A 652 6.40 4.05 31.75
C ASN A 652 7.30 2.98 32.41
N ARG A 653 8.60 3.23 32.61
CA ARG A 653 9.29 4.08 33.61
C ARG A 653 9.34 3.39 34.98
N VAL A 654 10.53 2.92 35.39
CA VAL A 654 11.06 2.96 36.77
C VAL A 654 12.59 3.06 36.70
N GLU A 655 13.12 3.95 37.53
CA GLU A 655 14.51 4.37 37.72
C GLU A 655 15.40 3.29 38.36
N SER A 656 16.69 3.29 37.99
CA SER A 656 17.83 2.73 38.76
C SER A 656 18.28 3.76 39.82
N PRO A 657 19.12 3.50 40.87
CA PRO A 657 20.35 2.64 40.89
C PRO A 657 20.71 2.11 42.33
N PRO A 658 21.98 1.83 42.79
CA PRO A 658 23.30 1.59 42.17
C PRO A 658 24.14 0.36 42.68
N SER A 659 25.18 0.00 41.91
CA SER A 659 26.55 -0.53 42.26
C SER A 659 26.81 -1.73 43.19
N SER A 660 27.62 -2.71 42.72
CA SER A 660 28.94 -3.07 43.33
C SER A 660 29.76 -4.06 42.46
N GLU A 661 31.00 -3.67 42.14
CA GLU A 661 32.28 -4.40 42.18
C GLU A 661 32.52 -5.76 41.47
N ALA A 662 33.67 -5.82 40.76
CA ALA A 662 34.26 -6.91 39.97
C ALA A 662 34.98 -7.97 40.85
N PRO A 663 35.51 -9.13 40.34
CA PRO A 663 36.71 -9.13 39.47
C PRO A 663 36.86 -10.25 38.40
N VAL A 664 37.57 -9.88 37.33
CA VAL A 664 38.60 -10.58 36.52
C VAL A 664 38.99 -12.03 36.88
N GLN A 665 39.06 -12.92 35.87
CA GLN A 665 40.20 -13.82 35.66
C GLN A 665 40.38 -14.29 34.21
N ASP A 666 41.64 -14.16 33.75
CA ASP A 666 42.24 -14.53 32.44
C ASP A 666 42.27 -16.04 32.15
N ASN A 667 42.20 -16.41 30.86
CA ASN A 667 43.31 -16.99 30.09
C ASN A 667 42.86 -17.60 28.74
N ASP A 668 43.35 -16.99 27.66
CA ASP A 668 43.97 -17.55 26.45
C ASP A 668 43.56 -18.91 25.80
N VAL A 669 43.15 -18.76 24.53
CA VAL A 669 43.58 -19.50 23.30
C VAL A 669 42.83 -20.80 22.90
N PRO A 670 42.60 -21.01 21.57
CA PRO A 670 41.40 -21.63 21.02
C PRO A 670 41.61 -23.08 20.60
N VAL A 671 40.56 -23.90 20.70
CA VAL A 671 40.53 -25.24 20.08
C VAL A 671 39.17 -25.47 19.44
N PHE A 672 39.19 -25.69 18.12
CA PHE A 672 38.04 -26.11 17.31
C PHE A 672 37.54 -27.48 17.77
N PRO A 673 36.24 -27.67 18.07
CA PRO A 673 35.70 -29.00 18.33
C PRO A 673 35.16 -29.62 17.05
N ASP A 674 35.78 -30.73 16.65
CA ASP A 674 35.12 -31.77 15.86
C ASP A 674 34.24 -32.62 16.79
N ASN A 675 32.94 -32.63 16.46
CA ASN A 675 31.88 -33.58 16.78
C ASN A 675 32.03 -34.51 18.01
N LYS A 676 31.08 -34.36 18.96
CA LYS A 676 30.38 -35.49 19.58
C LYS A 676 28.95 -35.09 19.95
N VAL A 677 28.00 -35.63 19.19
CA VAL A 677 26.58 -35.70 19.53
C VAL A 677 26.46 -36.52 20.81
N THR A 678 25.97 -35.89 21.88
CA THR A 678 25.54 -36.61 23.09
C THR A 678 24.01 -36.55 23.10
N HIS A 679 23.36 -37.69 22.91
CA HIS A 679 21.94 -37.87 23.17
C HIS A 679 21.66 -37.59 24.65
N GLN A 680 20.84 -36.59 24.96
CA GLN A 680 20.16 -36.51 26.25
C GLN A 680 18.84 -37.28 26.15
N ASP A 681 18.67 -38.24 27.07
CA ASP A 681 17.46 -39.02 27.28
C ASP A 681 16.23 -38.12 27.47
N VAL A 682 15.19 -38.38 26.68
CA VAL A 682 13.88 -37.72 26.80
C VAL A 682 13.10 -38.38 27.94
N PRO A 683 12.61 -37.63 28.95
CA PRO A 683 11.78 -38.22 30.01
C PRO A 683 10.50 -38.83 29.41
N VAL A 684 10.12 -40.03 29.87
CA VAL A 684 8.86 -40.67 29.47
C VAL A 684 7.68 -39.74 29.84
N PRO A 685 6.79 -39.38 28.89
CA PRO A 685 5.67 -38.46 29.18
C PRO A 685 4.73 -39.07 30.23
N GLY A 686 4.29 -38.27 31.20
CA GLY A 686 3.25 -38.66 32.17
C GLY A 686 1.89 -38.98 31.52
N LYS A 687 0.94 -39.50 32.30
CA LYS A 687 -0.38 -39.93 31.80
C LYS A 687 -1.38 -38.78 31.50
N GLY A 688 -1.00 -37.52 31.71
CA GLY A 688 -1.82 -36.33 31.41
C GLY A 688 -3.14 -36.32 32.18
N ASP A 689 -3.10 -35.94 33.47
CA ASP A 689 -4.30 -35.78 34.30
C ASP A 689 -4.83 -34.34 34.21
N CYS A 690 -6.09 -34.18 33.83
CA CYS A 690 -6.72 -32.89 33.64
C CYS A 690 -6.91 -32.11 34.94
N GLU A 691 -6.98 -32.78 36.09
CA GLU A 691 -7.00 -32.15 37.41
C GLU A 691 -5.64 -31.50 37.76
N GLU A 692 -4.56 -31.97 37.15
CA GLU A 692 -3.20 -31.47 37.36
C GLU A 692 -2.72 -30.52 36.25
N VAL A 693 -3.58 -30.16 35.30
CA VAL A 693 -3.24 -29.33 34.14
C VAL A 693 -2.70 -27.95 34.52
N GLN A 694 -3.02 -27.48 35.72
CA GLN A 694 -2.52 -26.22 36.27
C GLN A 694 -0.98 -26.19 36.34
N GLN A 695 -0.33 -27.34 36.52
CA GLN A 695 1.14 -27.45 36.53
C GLN A 695 1.78 -26.97 35.22
N LEU A 696 1.04 -26.99 34.10
CA LEU A 696 1.50 -26.47 32.81
C LEU A 696 1.47 -24.93 32.71
N PHE A 697 0.66 -24.29 33.54
CA PHE A 697 0.41 -22.85 33.56
C PHE A 697 1.11 -22.13 34.71
N ASP A 698 1.68 -22.87 35.65
CA ASP A 698 2.50 -22.33 36.72
C ASP A 698 3.95 -22.11 36.25
N ARG A 699 4.58 -21.09 36.83
CA ARG A 699 5.94 -20.71 36.47
C ARG A 699 6.91 -21.71 37.09
N GLY A 700 7.64 -22.46 36.26
CA GLY A 700 8.64 -23.41 36.74
C GLY A 700 9.81 -22.71 37.45
N SER A 701 10.67 -23.51 38.10
CA SER A 701 11.90 -23.04 38.79
C SER A 701 12.79 -22.14 37.93
N ASP A 702 12.75 -22.32 36.61
CA ASP A 702 13.60 -21.63 35.64
C ASP A 702 12.95 -20.37 35.05
N HIS A 703 11.89 -19.85 35.68
CA HIS A 703 11.07 -18.71 35.22
C HIS A 703 10.30 -18.91 33.91
N PHE A 704 10.35 -20.10 33.30
CA PHE A 704 9.58 -20.49 32.11
C PHE A 704 8.36 -21.35 32.47
N TYR A 705 7.28 -21.21 31.68
CA TYR A 705 6.11 -22.09 31.79
C TYR A 705 6.38 -23.43 31.08
N PRO A 706 6.12 -24.58 31.73
CA PRO A 706 6.36 -25.90 31.16
C PRO A 706 5.70 -26.10 29.79
N LEU A 707 4.50 -25.54 29.57
CA LEU A 707 3.80 -25.58 28.28
C LEU A 707 4.59 -24.90 27.16
N THR A 708 4.92 -23.61 27.31
CA THR A 708 5.58 -22.85 26.23
C THR A 708 7.02 -23.30 26.00
N ARG A 709 7.69 -23.80 27.05
CA ARG A 709 9.03 -24.41 26.93
C ARG A 709 8.96 -25.65 26.05
N SER A 710 8.06 -26.57 26.36
CA SER A 710 7.96 -27.83 25.64
C SER A 710 7.54 -27.66 24.18
N LEU A 711 6.60 -26.74 23.92
CA LEU A 711 6.19 -26.39 22.56
C LEU A 711 7.33 -25.70 21.78
N SER A 712 8.11 -24.84 22.43
CA SER A 712 9.24 -24.15 21.78
C SER A 712 10.37 -25.12 21.42
N VAL A 713 10.73 -26.03 22.34
CA VAL A 713 11.75 -27.06 22.09
C VAL A 713 11.32 -27.99 20.96
N ALA A 714 10.05 -28.41 20.93
CA ALA A 714 9.52 -29.21 19.83
C ALA A 714 9.54 -28.45 18.49
N SER A 715 9.29 -27.13 18.51
CA SER A 715 9.30 -26.30 17.30
C SER A 715 10.66 -26.24 16.61
N ASP A 716 11.76 -26.49 17.33
CA ASP A 716 13.12 -26.44 16.78
C ASP A 716 13.38 -27.54 15.75
N GLN A 717 12.56 -28.60 15.77
CA GLN A 717 12.61 -29.71 14.82
C GLN A 717 11.71 -29.46 13.59
N PHE A 718 10.94 -28.37 13.55
CA PHE A 718 10.00 -28.08 12.45
C PHE A 718 10.71 -27.38 11.29
N GLU A 719 10.20 -27.56 10.07
CA GLU A 719 10.65 -26.79 8.90
C GLU A 719 10.44 -25.28 9.09
N ARG A 720 11.35 -24.46 8.54
CA ARG A 720 11.42 -23.00 8.76
C ARG A 720 10.08 -22.25 8.65
N PRO A 721 9.22 -22.46 7.62
CA PRO A 721 7.92 -21.79 7.56
C PRO A 721 6.94 -22.27 8.63
N GLN A 722 6.91 -23.56 8.93
CA GLN A 722 6.03 -24.15 9.94
C GLN A 722 6.45 -23.74 11.37
N ARG A 723 7.76 -23.65 11.60
CA ARG A 723 8.38 -23.17 12.84
C ARG A 723 8.00 -21.72 13.13
N ASN A 724 8.09 -20.83 12.14
CA ASN A 724 7.76 -19.41 12.32
C ASN A 724 6.28 -19.23 12.66
N HIS A 725 5.40 -19.96 11.97
CA HIS A 725 3.97 -19.93 12.26
C HIS A 725 3.66 -20.49 13.66
N PHE A 726 4.26 -21.63 14.02
CA PHE A 726 4.04 -22.24 15.34
C PHE A 726 4.58 -21.39 16.49
N ARG A 727 5.75 -20.78 16.33
CA ARG A 727 6.34 -19.86 17.31
C ARG A 727 5.49 -18.61 17.52
N SER A 728 4.82 -18.11 16.49
CA SER A 728 3.85 -17.02 16.63
C SER A 728 2.69 -17.40 17.56
N ILE A 729 2.18 -18.64 17.46
CA ILE A 729 1.13 -19.18 18.33
C ILE A 729 1.65 -19.38 19.76
N ILE A 730 2.87 -19.91 19.92
CA ILE A 730 3.52 -20.06 21.24
C ILE A 730 3.70 -18.70 21.92
N SER A 731 4.16 -17.67 21.19
CA SER A 731 4.30 -16.31 21.71
C SER A 731 2.95 -15.70 22.10
N ARG A 732 1.88 -15.99 21.34
CA ARG A 732 0.52 -15.56 21.65
C ARG A 732 0.01 -16.22 22.93
N ILE A 733 0.20 -17.53 23.08
CA ILE A 733 -0.14 -18.29 24.29
C ILE A 733 0.64 -17.72 25.50
N HIS A 734 1.94 -17.49 25.36
CA HIS A 734 2.78 -16.94 26.42
C HIS A 734 2.32 -15.56 26.87
N ASN A 735 2.27 -14.60 25.93
CA ASN A 735 2.06 -13.19 26.25
C ASN A 735 0.61 -12.84 26.65
N ARG A 736 -0.38 -13.57 26.12
CA ARG A 736 -1.80 -13.27 26.37
C ARG A 736 -2.44 -14.16 27.42
N LEU A 737 -2.03 -15.42 27.50
CA LEU A 737 -2.73 -16.42 28.30
C LEU A 737 -1.96 -16.75 29.58
N LEU A 738 -0.66 -17.05 29.48
CA LEU A 738 0.13 -17.52 30.63
C LEU A 738 0.62 -16.38 31.54
N VAL A 739 1.03 -15.26 30.96
CA VAL A 739 1.46 -14.06 31.72
C VAL A 739 0.29 -13.34 32.41
N SER A 740 -0.95 -13.56 31.94
CA SER A 740 -2.14 -12.95 32.56
C SER A 740 -2.47 -13.59 33.91
N GLN A 741 -2.48 -12.80 34.97
CA GLN A 741 -2.98 -13.21 36.30
C GLN A 741 -4.50 -13.09 36.42
N ALA A 742 -5.16 -12.47 35.44
CA ALA A 742 -6.61 -12.23 35.46
C ALA A 742 -7.45 -13.42 34.98
N LEU A 743 -6.82 -14.49 34.48
CA LEU A 743 -7.50 -15.67 33.93
C LEU A 743 -7.35 -16.86 34.87
N SER A 744 -8.45 -17.57 35.11
CA SER A 744 -8.45 -18.85 35.82
C SER A 744 -7.77 -19.96 34.99
N SER A 745 -7.37 -21.03 35.67
CA SER A 745 -6.78 -22.24 35.07
C SER A 745 -7.62 -22.83 33.95
N ASP A 746 -8.94 -22.89 34.15
CA ASP A 746 -9.89 -23.43 33.18
C ASP A 746 -10.04 -22.53 31.95
N GLU A 747 -10.04 -21.22 32.15
CA GLU A 747 -10.07 -20.25 31.04
C GLU A 747 -8.76 -20.31 30.23
N LYS A 748 -7.62 -20.44 30.91
CA LYS A 748 -6.32 -20.64 30.27
C LYS A 748 -6.32 -21.92 29.44
N LEU A 749 -6.83 -23.03 29.98
CA LEU A 749 -6.95 -24.30 29.26
C LEU A 749 -7.83 -24.17 28.01
N LYS A 750 -9.00 -23.55 28.11
CA LYS A 750 -9.92 -23.34 26.97
C LYS A 750 -9.26 -22.50 25.87
N LEU A 751 -8.58 -21.42 26.24
CA LEU A 751 -7.94 -20.50 25.29
C LEU A 751 -6.68 -21.11 24.66
N VAL A 752 -5.87 -21.85 25.42
CA VAL A 752 -4.71 -22.59 24.90
C VAL A 752 -5.15 -23.64 23.88
N ARG A 753 -6.21 -24.42 24.20
CA ARG A 753 -6.76 -25.42 23.27
C ARG A 753 -7.28 -24.78 21.99
N ARG A 754 -7.98 -23.63 22.10
CA ARG A 754 -8.45 -22.88 20.93
C ARG A 754 -7.28 -22.44 20.05
N ASP A 755 -6.25 -21.84 20.65
CA ASP A 755 -5.10 -21.30 19.92
C ASP A 755 -4.24 -22.39 19.28
N LEU A 756 -4.09 -23.56 19.92
CA LEU A 756 -3.42 -24.73 19.32
C LEU A 756 -4.27 -25.41 18.23
N LYS A 757 -5.60 -25.44 18.37
CA LYS A 757 -6.52 -25.93 17.32
C LYS A 757 -6.55 -25.02 16.10
N GLU A 758 -6.41 -23.71 16.29
CA GLU A 758 -6.25 -22.74 15.19
C GLU A 758 -4.99 -23.03 14.37
N TYR A 759 -3.88 -23.39 15.03
CA TYR A 759 -2.65 -23.79 14.34
C TYR A 759 -2.82 -25.10 13.53
N ILE A 760 -3.51 -26.09 14.10
CA ILE A 760 -3.81 -27.36 13.42
C ILE A 760 -4.70 -27.11 12.19
N GLY A 761 -5.73 -26.27 12.33
CA GLY A 761 -6.74 -26.06 11.29
C GLY A 761 -7.36 -27.40 10.86
N PHE A 762 -7.41 -27.63 9.54
CA PHE A 762 -7.86 -28.91 8.94
C PHE A 762 -6.69 -29.82 8.51
N SER A 763 -5.45 -29.50 8.86
CA SER A 763 -4.27 -30.24 8.41
C SER A 763 -3.99 -31.45 9.31
N LEU A 764 -4.21 -32.66 8.77
CA LEU A 764 -3.84 -33.90 9.45
C LEU A 764 -2.32 -33.97 9.72
N ALA A 765 -1.50 -33.42 8.81
CA ALA A 765 -0.06 -33.33 8.98
C ALA A 765 0.33 -32.48 10.21
N ARG A 766 -0.28 -31.29 10.38
CA ARG A 766 -0.03 -30.44 11.56
C ARG A 766 -0.59 -31.05 12.84
N SER A 767 -1.73 -31.72 12.76
CA SER A 767 -2.29 -32.47 13.90
C SER A 767 -1.32 -33.55 14.37
N ASN A 768 -0.80 -34.37 13.47
CA ASN A 768 0.17 -35.43 13.79
C ASN A 768 1.50 -34.85 14.29
N LEU A 769 1.93 -33.73 13.72
CA LEU A 769 3.17 -33.04 14.08
C LEU A 769 3.16 -32.57 15.54
N ILE A 770 2.04 -32.06 16.04
CA ILE A 770 1.99 -31.50 17.40
C ILE A 770 1.36 -32.41 18.44
N SER A 771 0.53 -33.38 18.05
CA SER A 771 -0.22 -34.23 18.99
C SER A 771 0.67 -35.02 19.94
N ASN A 772 1.84 -35.45 19.48
CA ASN A 772 2.77 -36.27 20.26
C ASN A 772 3.81 -35.44 21.02
N ILE A 773 3.73 -34.10 20.99
CA ILE A 773 4.68 -33.25 21.73
C ILE A 773 4.48 -33.50 23.23
N PRO A 774 5.53 -33.91 23.96
CA PRO A 774 5.47 -34.01 25.41
C PRO A 774 5.41 -32.61 26.02
N LEU A 775 4.59 -32.43 27.05
CA LEU A 775 4.37 -31.19 27.79
C LEU A 775 4.98 -31.34 29.19
N GLY A 776 6.30 -31.21 29.29
CA GLY A 776 7.05 -31.47 30.52
C GLY A 776 6.82 -32.90 31.03
N SER A 777 6.64 -33.05 32.34
CA SER A 777 6.29 -34.31 33.00
C SER A 777 4.78 -34.62 33.00
N TRP A 778 3.94 -33.69 32.55
CA TRP A 778 2.48 -33.81 32.67
C TRP A 778 1.88 -34.82 31.69
N GLY A 779 2.18 -34.71 30.40
CA GLY A 779 1.58 -35.54 29.35
C GLY A 779 1.89 -35.04 27.95
N THR A 780 0.95 -35.16 27.01
CA THR A 780 1.11 -34.74 25.60
C THR A 780 0.05 -33.73 25.18
N VAL A 781 0.28 -33.04 24.06
CA VAL A 781 -0.72 -32.14 23.45
C VAL A 781 -2.02 -32.87 23.11
N LYS A 782 -1.95 -34.15 22.70
CA LYS A 782 -3.14 -34.98 22.47
C LYS A 782 -3.98 -35.16 23.73
N GLN A 783 -3.34 -35.41 24.87
CA GLN A 783 -4.02 -35.50 26.17
C GLN A 783 -4.57 -34.13 26.61
N LEU A 784 -3.85 -33.03 26.34
CA LEU A 784 -4.34 -31.67 26.58
C LEU A 784 -5.63 -31.36 25.80
N PHE A 785 -5.77 -31.89 24.58
CA PHE A 785 -7.02 -31.75 23.82
C PHE A 785 -8.17 -32.59 24.36
N ALA A 786 -7.88 -33.67 25.09
CA ALA A 786 -8.87 -34.57 25.66
C ALA A 786 -9.46 -34.07 26.99
N CYS A 787 -8.81 -33.13 27.69
CA CYS A 787 -9.37 -32.48 28.87
C CYS A 787 -10.65 -31.70 28.52
N GLN A 788 -11.74 -31.92 29.26
CA GLN A 788 -13.04 -31.29 29.00
C GLN A 788 -13.22 -30.00 29.79
#